data_AF-A0A1S3XAM8-F1
#
_entry.id   AF-A0A1S3XAM8-F1
#
_cell.length_a   1.000
_cell.length_b   1.000
_cell.length_c   1.000
_cell.angle_alpha   90.00
_cell.angle_beta   90.00
_cell.angle_gamma   90.00
#
_symmetry.space_group_name_H-M   'P 1'
#
loop_
_entity.id
_entity.type
_entity.pdbx_description
1 polymer ?
#
loop_
_entity_poly.entity_id
_entity_poly.type
_entity_poly.pdbx_seq_one_letter_code
_entity_poly.pdbx_strand_id
1 'polypeptide(L)'
;MDLMNSNDTTRNELNKGQVEYIRWMGMHDDILRQKARVNWFEEGDANTKYFHSTIRGRRRRLQILKIKDHRGQWIEGDANIGKDNESLTAIPDTKEIRYVVFNMDPDSAAGPDGYNGKFFQSFWDIIKEDITDFVQAVFNGRRLTKFFSHTCLVLIPKVDSPNSFSDLRPISLSNFTAKIISKILSRRLNPILGKLISENQSGFVKGRLITENILLSQEIAQGVNKKNRGGNVIIKLDMAKAYDRISWTFLIAVMRKFGFYENWIDMIWGLLQDICMDSRGPMINHLAYADDIVIFCGGNNMTLKLIKKVIDMYGKASGQKVNNDKSFFITAPHTCAARINRIRNATGYMDKSFPFTYLGCPIYFGRKTSNLFDGMLSKVVKKLNGWQANMMSSGGRMILIKHVLQSLPTYILSAMNPPKGITKLMEKHFANFFWGTNEGKNKYHWSSWNNLCLPKEEGGAGVKKMEDIIDTLNIKRWWRFRTHPSLWANLLKNKYCKRAHPVNKKSNPSDSHIWRNMLKIRHKAEENIRCEIQKGNCSFWWDNWTGKGALANILQGSGRFSKVQVKDFIINGEWTIVKLNDVLPVHIMDSVAQLDIGDPNEDDFPVEIVQHVFNSSKAAIFIWNNIGNAFGIKHQQKPIIATFKRWWETTANNKVHNQMLQIAPTTICWELWKQRNTCKYEKQKKFQLNSMRHQITWTLKTAISNMVPGEYTQMEWPLLCDKVERLRPYQKWIQVTWESPLAGTIKVNTDGSFYKESGKAGIGGVVRNSQGDLIAAFSIHISCDDHTIVEAKAAEFGGKWCSQNGYTNFSIELDSKIIVNMLTDENPNDMQIKKVIDRASLIIKQTRATVRHCFREGNQVADCLAKLATTTNQRRLYHSLQELPSNAKGLFLLDKWQLPSIRTKYEKSNFFVS
;
A
#
# COMPACT_ATOMS: atom_id res chain seq x y z
N MET A 1 39.22 45.22 -5.11
CA MET A 1 39.69 45.44 -6.50
C MET A 1 40.94 46.29 -6.41
N ASP A 2 41.84 46.16 -7.38
CA ASP A 2 43.09 46.91 -7.41
C ASP A 2 42.80 48.40 -7.71
N LEU A 3 43.38 49.32 -6.95
CA LEU A 3 43.12 50.75 -7.04
C LEU A 3 43.92 51.45 -8.15
N MET A 4 44.93 50.78 -8.72
CA MET A 4 45.88 51.38 -9.66
C MET A 4 45.43 51.37 -11.13
N ASN A 5 44.30 50.77 -11.48
CA ASN A 5 43.74 50.75 -12.84
C ASN A 5 42.28 51.23 -12.87
N SER A 6 42.05 52.54 -12.74
CA SER A 6 40.70 53.11 -12.86
C SER A 6 40.33 53.40 -14.33
N ASN A 7 39.42 52.60 -14.87
CA ASN A 7 38.75 52.83 -16.14
C ASN A 7 37.24 52.96 -15.91
N ASP A 8 36.50 53.61 -16.82
CA ASP A 8 35.13 54.05 -16.50
C ASP A 8 34.15 52.89 -16.28
N THR A 9 34.45 51.69 -16.78
CA THR A 9 33.72 50.46 -16.47
C THR A 9 33.79 50.14 -14.97
N THR A 10 34.99 50.14 -14.37
CA THR A 10 35.18 49.82 -12.95
C THR A 10 34.65 50.92 -12.03
N ARG A 11 34.69 52.20 -12.44
CA ARG A 11 33.97 53.28 -11.74
C ARG A 11 32.45 53.09 -11.77
N ASN A 12 31.88 52.70 -12.91
CA ASN A 12 30.44 52.45 -13.01
C ASN A 12 29.98 51.23 -12.19
N GLU A 13 30.80 50.19 -12.09
CA GLU A 13 30.53 49.06 -11.20
C GLU A 13 30.63 49.43 -9.72
N LEU A 14 31.65 50.21 -9.33
CA LEU A 14 31.78 50.74 -7.96
C LEU A 14 30.56 51.59 -7.57
N ASN A 15 30.14 52.50 -8.44
CA ASN A 15 28.98 53.37 -8.22
C ASN A 15 27.68 52.55 -8.11
N LYS A 16 27.48 51.53 -8.95
CA LYS A 16 26.34 50.59 -8.81
C LYS A 16 26.38 49.85 -7.47
N GLY A 17 27.56 49.35 -7.07
CA GLY A 17 27.76 48.69 -5.78
C GLY A 17 27.47 49.58 -4.58
N GLN A 18 27.87 50.86 -4.63
CA GLN A 18 27.54 51.85 -3.60
C GLN A 18 26.04 52.17 -3.56
N VAL A 19 25.38 52.34 -4.71
CA VAL A 19 23.92 52.58 -4.77
C VAL A 19 23.13 51.38 -4.24
N GLU A 20 23.53 50.14 -4.56
CA GLU A 20 22.93 48.95 -3.94
C GLU A 20 23.22 48.88 -2.44
N TYR A 21 24.44 49.16 -1.99
CA TYR A 21 24.79 49.15 -0.57
C TYR A 21 23.97 50.16 0.25
N ILE A 22 23.85 51.41 -0.22
CA ILE A 22 23.03 52.45 0.39
C ILE A 22 21.56 52.00 0.46
N ARG A 23 21.03 51.41 -0.62
CA ARG A 23 19.67 50.86 -0.66
C ARG A 23 19.47 49.71 0.35
N TRP A 24 20.44 48.80 0.47
CA TRP A 24 20.41 47.70 1.44
C TRP A 24 20.48 48.20 2.89
N MET A 25 21.28 49.25 3.16
CA MET A 25 21.35 49.90 4.47
C MET A 25 20.01 50.56 4.83
N GLY A 26 19.41 51.36 3.95
CA GLY A 26 18.08 51.96 4.19
C GLY A 26 16.99 50.92 4.44
N MET A 27 16.99 49.82 3.67
CA MET A 27 16.08 48.69 3.91
C MET A 27 16.35 47.94 5.23
N HIS A 28 17.60 47.91 5.71
CA HIS A 28 17.94 47.34 7.01
C HIS A 28 17.39 48.21 8.15
N ASP A 29 17.56 49.52 8.04
CA ASP A 29 17.14 50.47 9.07
C ASP A 29 15.62 50.60 9.16
N ASP A 30 14.88 50.61 8.04
CA ASP A 30 13.41 50.50 8.07
C ASP A 30 12.94 49.23 8.79
N ILE A 31 13.64 48.12 8.59
CA ILE A 31 13.37 46.85 9.28
C ILE A 31 13.67 46.95 10.78
N LEU A 32 14.69 47.71 11.20
CA LEU A 32 14.97 48.00 12.62
C LEU A 32 13.92 48.93 13.22
N ARG A 33 13.52 50.01 12.53
CA ARG A 33 12.46 50.96 12.91
C ARG A 33 11.14 50.22 13.20
N GLN A 34 10.71 49.36 12.27
CA GLN A 34 9.51 48.52 12.42
C GLN A 34 9.60 47.54 13.59
N LYS A 35 10.78 46.95 13.85
CA LYS A 35 11.02 46.04 14.99
C LYS A 35 11.08 46.78 16.33
N ALA A 36 11.60 48.01 16.35
CA ALA A 36 11.72 48.83 17.54
C ALA A 36 10.35 49.32 18.03
N ARG A 37 9.48 49.81 17.12
CA ARG A 37 8.22 50.53 17.44
C ARG A 37 8.42 51.64 18.48
N VAL A 38 9.29 52.57 18.14
CA VAL A 38 9.56 53.84 18.82
C VAL A 38 9.70 54.90 17.71
N ASN A 39 9.41 56.18 17.99
CA ASN A 39 9.69 57.24 17.04
C ASN A 39 11.21 57.42 16.92
N TRP A 40 11.72 57.50 15.69
CA TRP A 40 13.11 57.85 15.38
C TRP A 40 13.17 59.32 14.99
N PHE A 41 14.29 59.98 15.32
CA PHE A 41 14.73 61.19 14.61
C PHE A 41 15.22 60.81 13.21
N GLU A 42 15.27 61.77 12.30
CA GLU A 42 15.21 61.46 10.86
C GLU A 42 16.51 60.84 10.30
N GLU A 43 17.66 61.02 10.95
CA GLU A 43 18.95 60.45 10.52
C GLU A 43 19.79 59.87 11.68
N GLY A 44 20.45 58.72 11.46
CA GLY A 44 21.62 58.26 12.23
C GLY A 44 21.44 57.28 13.41
N ASP A 45 20.22 57.06 13.93
CA ASP A 45 20.01 56.50 15.28
C ASP A 45 20.11 54.95 15.41
N ALA A 46 20.38 54.22 14.32
CA ALA A 46 20.25 52.76 14.26
C ALA A 46 21.21 51.96 15.18
N ASN A 47 22.40 52.50 15.46
CA ASN A 47 23.49 51.80 16.15
C ASN A 47 23.49 51.93 17.68
N THR A 48 22.53 52.67 18.29
CA THR A 48 22.64 52.96 19.72
C THR A 48 22.36 51.74 20.62
N LYS A 49 23.14 51.64 21.72
CA LYS A 49 22.95 50.61 22.77
C LYS A 49 21.50 50.58 23.29
N TYR A 50 20.82 51.72 23.27
CA TYR A 50 19.43 51.87 23.68
C TYR A 50 18.45 51.10 22.78
N PHE A 51 18.48 51.25 21.45
CA PHE A 51 17.56 50.51 20.58
C PHE A 51 17.84 49.01 20.58
N HIS A 52 19.10 48.58 20.54
CA HIS A 52 19.43 47.15 20.70
C HIS A 52 19.05 46.60 22.08
N SER A 53 19.03 47.41 23.14
CA SER A 53 18.49 47.02 24.46
C SER A 53 16.97 46.92 24.42
N THR A 54 16.28 47.92 23.85
CA THR A 54 14.81 47.97 23.71
C THR A 54 14.26 46.83 22.87
N ILE A 55 14.91 46.48 21.75
CA ILE A 55 14.55 45.31 20.91
C ILE A 55 14.76 44.00 21.70
N ARG A 56 15.86 43.87 22.47
CA ARG A 56 16.08 42.70 23.36
C ARG A 56 15.07 42.63 24.51
N GLY A 57 14.69 43.78 25.07
CA GLY A 57 13.66 43.92 26.11
C GLY A 57 12.26 43.59 25.62
N ARG A 58 11.87 44.05 24.42
CA ARG A 58 10.63 43.64 23.75
C ARG A 58 10.65 42.15 23.39
N ARG A 59 11.76 41.60 22.88
CA ARG A 59 11.91 40.14 22.68
C ARG A 59 11.66 39.37 23.99
N ARG A 60 12.30 39.75 25.10
CA ARG A 60 12.09 39.11 26.42
C ARG A 60 10.65 39.26 26.93
N ARG A 61 10.03 40.45 26.83
CA ARG A 61 8.65 40.70 27.28
C ARG A 61 7.56 40.04 26.41
N LEU A 62 7.87 39.73 25.14
CA LEU A 62 6.96 39.04 24.22
C LEU A 62 7.24 37.53 24.11
N GLN A 63 8.35 37.02 24.67
CA GLN A 63 8.62 35.60 24.81
C GLN A 63 7.80 35.00 25.96
N ILE A 64 6.70 34.31 25.62
CA ILE A 64 5.99 33.46 26.57
C ILE A 64 6.78 32.16 26.74
N LEU A 65 7.75 32.18 27.67
CA LEU A 65 8.70 31.08 27.93
C LEU A 65 7.97 29.79 28.32
N LYS A 66 7.23 29.80 29.43
CA LYS A 66 6.39 28.69 29.91
C LYS A 66 4.91 29.11 29.88
N ILE A 67 4.00 28.19 29.57
CA ILE A 67 2.55 28.39 29.69
C ILE A 67 2.00 27.44 30.74
N LYS A 68 1.20 27.93 31.68
CA LYS A 68 0.54 27.09 32.67
C LYS A 68 -0.73 26.50 32.07
N ASP A 69 -0.88 25.19 32.11
CA ASP A 69 -2.01 24.47 31.53
C ASP A 69 -3.27 24.53 32.42
N HIS A 70 -4.38 23.94 31.95
CA HIS A 70 -5.64 23.84 32.68
C HIS A 70 -5.59 23.04 34.00
N ARG A 71 -4.47 22.38 34.32
CA ARG A 71 -4.23 21.62 35.56
C ARG A 71 -3.17 22.30 36.45
N GLY A 72 -2.61 23.43 36.01
CA GLY A 72 -1.55 24.14 36.72
C GLY A 72 -0.13 23.64 36.40
N GLN A 73 0.05 22.76 35.42
CA GLN A 73 1.35 22.25 35.00
C GLN A 73 2.02 23.22 34.02
N TRP A 74 3.33 23.43 34.12
CA TRP A 74 4.06 24.31 33.20
C TRP A 74 4.47 23.56 31.93
N ILE A 75 3.96 23.99 30.78
CA ILE A 75 4.34 23.50 29.45
C ILE A 75 5.47 24.37 28.90
N GLU A 76 6.60 23.74 28.65
CA GLU A 76 7.70 24.25 27.82
C GLU A 76 7.60 23.71 26.39
N GLY A 77 8.41 24.22 25.46
CA GLY A 77 8.35 23.81 24.06
C GLY A 77 8.62 22.31 23.91
N ASP A 78 7.80 21.64 23.10
CA ASP A 78 7.83 20.18 22.94
C ASP A 78 9.19 19.72 22.37
N ALA A 79 10.04 19.12 23.21
CA ALA A 79 11.33 18.57 22.79
C ALA A 79 11.19 17.49 21.69
N ASN A 80 9.97 16.96 21.52
CA ASN A 80 9.60 15.96 20.53
C ASN A 80 9.68 16.43 19.06
N ILE A 81 9.59 17.73 18.75
CA ILE A 81 9.74 18.21 17.36
C ILE A 81 11.22 18.28 16.94
N GLY A 82 12.16 18.31 17.89
CA GLY A 82 13.61 18.38 17.61
C GLY A 82 14.08 17.32 16.60
N LYS A 83 13.66 16.07 16.79
CA LYS A 83 13.96 14.94 15.90
C LYS A 83 13.18 14.96 14.57
N ASP A 84 11.98 15.53 14.57
CA ASP A 84 11.17 15.65 13.35
C ASP A 84 11.74 16.71 12.39
N ASN A 85 12.32 17.79 12.93
CA ASN A 85 12.85 18.94 12.16
C ASN A 85 13.88 18.52 11.10
N GLU A 86 14.81 17.63 11.43
CA GLU A 86 15.82 17.14 10.48
C GLU A 86 15.15 16.55 9.22
N SER A 87 14.14 15.69 9.40
CA SER A 87 13.36 15.08 8.31
C SER A 87 12.49 16.09 7.55
N LEU A 88 12.01 17.15 8.23
CA LEU A 88 11.27 18.24 7.61
C LEU A 88 12.17 19.07 6.68
N THR A 89 13.41 19.36 7.11
CA THR A 89 14.32 20.30 6.43
C THR A 89 15.34 19.67 5.48
N ALA A 90 15.54 18.34 5.51
CA ALA A 90 16.51 17.65 4.64
C ALA A 90 16.36 18.00 3.15
N ILE A 91 17.45 18.13 2.41
CA ILE A 91 17.39 18.44 0.96
C ILE A 91 16.67 17.28 0.24
N PRO A 92 15.59 17.53 -0.54
CA PRO A 92 14.86 16.49 -1.25
C PRO A 92 15.67 15.99 -2.45
N ASP A 93 15.73 14.66 -2.65
CA ASP A 93 16.39 14.07 -3.81
C ASP A 93 15.48 14.05 -5.05
N THR A 94 16.08 13.83 -6.23
CA THR A 94 15.36 13.70 -7.50
C THR A 94 14.26 12.64 -7.45
N LYS A 95 14.38 11.61 -6.59
CA LYS A 95 13.36 10.56 -6.40
C LYS A 95 12.15 11.07 -5.61
N GLU A 96 12.32 11.83 -4.53
CA GLU A 96 11.21 12.50 -3.83
C GLU A 96 10.52 13.52 -4.75
N ILE A 97 11.29 14.32 -5.49
CA ILE A 97 10.75 15.34 -6.39
C ILE A 97 9.95 14.69 -7.53
N ARG A 98 10.51 13.68 -8.21
CA ARG A 98 9.80 12.88 -9.22
C ARG A 98 8.54 12.22 -8.63
N TYR A 99 8.64 11.62 -7.44
CA TYR A 99 7.50 11.03 -6.76
C TYR A 99 6.38 12.06 -6.51
N VAL A 100 6.72 13.29 -6.13
CA VAL A 100 5.76 14.37 -5.95
C VAL A 100 5.12 14.78 -7.28
N VAL A 101 5.93 15.05 -8.32
CA VAL A 101 5.44 15.45 -9.66
C VAL A 101 4.48 14.41 -10.25
N PHE A 102 4.83 13.12 -10.20
CA PHE A 102 4.01 12.02 -10.73
C PHE A 102 2.82 11.62 -9.84
N ASN A 103 2.71 12.17 -8.61
CA ASN A 103 1.52 12.04 -7.75
C ASN A 103 0.66 13.31 -7.68
N MET A 104 1.06 14.38 -8.37
CA MET A 104 0.22 15.54 -8.64
C MET A 104 -0.69 15.28 -9.86
N ASP A 105 -1.75 16.08 -9.96
CA ASP A 105 -2.78 15.92 -11.00
C ASP A 105 -2.29 16.54 -12.32
N PRO A 106 -2.07 15.74 -13.39
CA PRO A 106 -1.51 16.23 -14.65
C PRO A 106 -2.40 17.27 -15.34
N ASP A 107 -3.72 17.09 -15.23
CA ASP A 107 -4.72 17.93 -15.92
C ASP A 107 -5.18 19.12 -15.04
N SER A 108 -4.50 19.36 -13.91
CA SER A 108 -4.78 20.53 -13.06
C SER A 108 -4.39 21.86 -13.74
N ALA A 109 -5.23 22.89 -13.56
CA ALA A 109 -5.03 24.18 -14.20
C ALA A 109 -3.66 24.81 -13.89
N ALA A 110 -3.01 25.32 -14.93
CA ALA A 110 -1.72 25.98 -14.89
C ALA A 110 -1.72 27.28 -14.06
N GLY A 111 -0.54 27.81 -13.75
CA GLY A 111 -0.41 29.17 -13.22
C GLY A 111 -0.22 30.21 -14.33
N PRO A 112 0.17 31.44 -13.97
CA PRO A 112 0.69 32.44 -14.91
C PRO A 112 1.83 31.96 -15.84
N ASP A 113 2.55 30.90 -15.47
CA ASP A 113 3.55 30.23 -16.31
C ASP A 113 2.97 29.42 -17.49
N GLY A 114 1.66 29.13 -17.51
CA GLY A 114 1.01 28.33 -18.54
C GLY A 114 1.27 26.83 -18.47
N TYR A 115 2.16 26.36 -17.59
CA TYR A 115 2.53 24.95 -17.50
C TYR A 115 1.67 24.18 -16.47
N ASN A 116 1.05 23.09 -16.92
CA ASN A 116 0.29 22.15 -16.08
C ASN A 116 1.11 20.91 -15.71
N GLY A 117 0.59 20.06 -14.83
CA GLY A 117 1.32 18.87 -14.37
C GLY A 117 1.67 17.86 -15.47
N LYS A 118 0.89 17.84 -16.55
CA LYS A 118 1.15 17.00 -17.73
C LYS A 118 2.46 17.37 -18.41
N PHE A 119 2.80 18.66 -18.52
CA PHE A 119 4.10 19.11 -19.03
C PHE A 119 5.26 18.50 -18.21
N PHE A 120 5.23 18.65 -16.88
CA PHE A 120 6.29 18.16 -16.00
C PHE A 120 6.40 16.62 -15.95
N GLN A 121 5.32 15.90 -16.25
CA GLN A 121 5.32 14.44 -16.35
C GLN A 121 5.77 13.94 -17.73
N SER A 122 5.38 14.61 -18.82
CA SER A 122 5.75 14.22 -20.20
C SER A 122 7.18 14.59 -20.59
N PHE A 123 7.69 15.72 -20.11
CA PHE A 123 9.06 16.20 -20.42
C PHE A 123 10.04 15.98 -19.26
N TRP A 124 9.69 15.09 -18.30
CA TRP A 124 10.47 14.85 -17.09
C TRP A 124 11.94 14.60 -17.38
N ASP A 125 12.26 13.70 -18.32
CA ASP A 125 13.64 13.29 -18.58
C ASP A 125 14.50 14.38 -19.25
N ILE A 126 13.89 15.49 -19.69
CA ILE A 126 14.57 16.72 -20.13
C ILE A 126 14.79 17.64 -18.91
N ILE A 127 13.72 18.02 -18.20
CA ILE A 127 13.74 19.11 -17.20
C ILE A 127 14.08 18.66 -15.77
N LYS A 128 14.28 17.37 -15.54
CA LYS A 128 14.49 16.76 -14.20
C LYS A 128 15.63 17.40 -13.41
N GLU A 129 16.70 17.83 -14.07
CA GLU A 129 17.87 18.40 -13.40
C GLU A 129 17.56 19.85 -13.00
N ASP A 130 17.05 20.70 -13.92
CA ASP A 130 16.60 22.07 -13.62
C ASP A 130 15.58 22.13 -12.47
N ILE A 131 14.63 21.19 -12.47
CA ILE A 131 13.59 21.08 -11.43
C ILE A 131 14.15 20.50 -10.13
N THR A 132 15.19 19.66 -10.18
CA THR A 132 15.91 19.23 -8.97
C THR A 132 16.65 20.41 -8.36
N ASP A 133 17.49 21.11 -9.14
CA ASP A 133 18.28 22.25 -8.69
C ASP A 133 17.41 23.39 -8.16
N PHE A 134 16.31 23.71 -8.85
CA PHE A 134 15.33 24.70 -8.39
C PHE A 134 14.76 24.34 -7.01
N VAL A 135 14.31 23.10 -6.81
CA VAL A 135 13.74 22.67 -5.52
C VAL A 135 14.83 22.63 -4.44
N GLN A 136 15.99 22.06 -4.73
CA GLN A 136 17.09 21.96 -3.76
C GLN A 136 17.64 23.33 -3.37
N ALA A 137 17.71 24.29 -4.31
CA ALA A 137 18.06 25.68 -4.00
C ALA A 137 17.10 26.32 -3.00
N VAL A 138 15.78 26.07 -3.12
CA VAL A 138 14.78 26.56 -2.15
C VAL A 138 14.94 25.92 -0.78
N PHE A 139 15.19 24.60 -0.71
CA PHE A 139 15.47 23.92 0.56
C PHE A 139 16.81 24.34 1.20
N ASN A 140 17.79 24.74 0.39
CA ASN A 140 19.04 25.41 0.81
C ASN A 140 18.86 26.91 1.13
N GLY A 141 17.62 27.40 1.26
CA GLY A 141 17.32 28.75 1.74
C GLY A 141 17.32 29.85 0.68
N ARG A 142 17.48 29.55 -0.61
CA ARG A 142 17.22 30.54 -1.66
C ARG A 142 15.73 30.87 -1.69
N ARG A 143 15.39 32.16 -1.77
CA ARG A 143 14.00 32.62 -1.84
C ARG A 143 13.42 32.36 -3.23
N LEU A 144 12.15 31.95 -3.27
CA LEU A 144 11.36 31.95 -4.50
C LEU A 144 11.35 33.37 -5.09
N THR A 145 11.70 33.52 -6.36
CA THR A 145 11.58 34.80 -7.06
C THR A 145 10.10 35.08 -7.37
N LYS A 146 9.73 36.36 -7.53
CA LYS A 146 8.33 36.76 -7.79
C LYS A 146 7.71 35.97 -8.95
N PHE A 147 8.48 35.70 -10.01
CA PHE A 147 8.04 34.91 -11.16
C PHE A 147 7.37 33.59 -10.76
N PHE A 148 8.00 32.82 -9.86
CA PHE A 148 7.48 31.53 -9.40
C PHE A 148 6.36 31.64 -8.36
N SER A 149 6.26 32.76 -7.63
CA SER A 149 5.23 32.96 -6.60
C SER A 149 3.94 33.62 -7.12
N HIS A 150 3.90 34.13 -8.35
CA HIS A 150 2.67 34.70 -8.93
C HIS A 150 1.53 33.66 -9.00
N THR A 151 0.29 34.15 -8.89
CA THR A 151 -0.92 33.34 -9.05
C THR A 151 -1.95 34.09 -9.90
N CYS A 152 -2.67 33.37 -10.75
CA CYS A 152 -3.81 33.93 -11.50
C CYS A 152 -5.10 33.78 -10.67
N LEU A 153 -5.85 34.87 -10.48
CA LEU A 153 -7.07 34.86 -9.65
C LEU A 153 -8.31 34.57 -10.51
N VAL A 154 -8.90 33.40 -10.33
CA VAL A 154 -10.11 32.95 -11.05
C VAL A 154 -11.32 32.98 -10.12
N LEU A 155 -12.47 33.45 -10.62
CA LEU A 155 -13.73 33.53 -9.89
C LEU A 155 -14.68 32.39 -10.31
N ILE A 156 -15.03 31.50 -9.38
CA ILE A 156 -15.92 30.35 -9.65
C ILE A 156 -17.31 30.59 -9.00
N PRO A 157 -18.43 30.51 -9.73
CA PRO A 157 -19.77 30.62 -9.16
C PRO A 157 -20.07 29.58 -8.07
N LYS A 158 -20.70 30.03 -6.97
CA LYS A 158 -21.23 29.19 -5.87
C LYS A 158 -22.70 28.81 -6.07
N VAL A 159 -23.40 29.53 -6.94
CA VAL A 159 -24.83 29.41 -7.28
C VAL A 159 -25.01 29.51 -8.80
N ASP A 160 -26.15 29.06 -9.32
CA ASP A 160 -26.39 29.00 -10.78
C ASP A 160 -26.47 30.39 -11.45
N SER A 161 -26.80 31.43 -10.69
CA SER A 161 -26.93 32.83 -11.16
C SER A 161 -26.32 33.78 -10.12
N PRO A 162 -25.00 34.06 -10.18
CA PRO A 162 -24.31 34.88 -9.19
C PRO A 162 -24.55 36.37 -9.43
N ASN A 163 -25.14 37.07 -8.45
CA ASN A 163 -25.48 38.48 -8.55
C ASN A 163 -24.55 39.39 -7.72
N SER A 164 -23.59 38.81 -6.99
CA SER A 164 -22.65 39.53 -6.13
C SER A 164 -21.28 38.85 -6.04
N PHE A 165 -20.24 39.58 -5.66
CA PHE A 165 -18.93 38.98 -5.35
C PHE A 165 -18.99 37.97 -4.18
N SER A 166 -20.01 38.05 -3.32
CA SER A 166 -20.33 37.04 -2.30
C SER A 166 -20.68 35.67 -2.90
N ASP A 167 -21.25 35.65 -4.10
CA ASP A 167 -21.67 34.46 -4.84
C ASP A 167 -20.53 33.83 -5.65
N LEU A 168 -19.41 34.51 -5.78
CA LEU A 168 -18.21 34.05 -6.47
C LEU A 168 -17.15 33.56 -5.46
N ARG A 169 -16.46 32.46 -5.76
CA ARG A 169 -15.33 31.94 -4.99
C ARG A 169 -14.03 32.33 -5.71
N PRO A 170 -13.18 33.19 -5.13
CA PRO A 170 -11.81 33.36 -5.63
C PRO A 170 -11.01 32.06 -5.45
N ILE A 171 -10.23 31.72 -6.47
CA ILE A 171 -9.25 30.63 -6.50
C ILE A 171 -7.97 31.17 -7.11
N SER A 172 -6.87 31.11 -6.37
CA SER A 172 -5.54 31.47 -6.85
C SER A 172 -4.85 30.28 -7.51
N LEU A 173 -4.58 30.39 -8.81
CA LEU A 173 -3.86 29.40 -9.61
C LEU A 173 -2.36 29.71 -9.58
N SER A 174 -1.61 29.06 -8.69
CA SER A 174 -0.13 29.17 -8.62
C SER A 174 0.56 28.40 -9.76
N ASN A 175 1.76 28.84 -10.13
CA ASN A 175 2.68 28.09 -10.99
C ASN A 175 2.94 26.66 -10.48
N PHE A 176 3.12 25.70 -11.37
CA PHE A 176 3.23 24.29 -10.97
C PHE A 176 4.52 24.00 -10.19
N THR A 177 5.59 24.74 -10.48
CA THR A 177 6.85 24.77 -9.70
C THR A 177 6.62 25.10 -8.21
N ALA A 178 5.86 26.14 -7.89
CA ALA A 178 5.48 26.46 -6.50
C ALA A 178 4.53 25.43 -5.88
N LYS A 179 3.66 24.80 -6.70
CA LYS A 179 2.83 23.66 -6.26
C LYS A 179 3.71 22.46 -5.86
N ILE A 180 4.88 22.22 -6.48
CA ILE A 180 5.82 21.16 -6.07
C ILE A 180 6.39 21.43 -4.67
N ILE A 181 6.93 22.64 -4.41
CA ILE A 181 7.48 23.02 -3.10
C ILE A 181 6.43 22.84 -2.00
N SER A 182 5.25 23.45 -2.15
CA SER A 182 4.17 23.34 -1.17
C SER A 182 3.67 21.90 -0.99
N LYS A 183 3.76 21.05 -2.02
CA LYS A 183 3.44 19.62 -1.94
C LYS A 183 4.48 18.80 -1.18
N ILE A 184 5.78 19.08 -1.32
CA ILE A 184 6.85 18.44 -0.51
C ILE A 184 6.67 18.81 0.97
N LEU A 185 6.53 20.11 1.27
CA LEU A 185 6.30 20.59 2.63
C LEU A 185 5.04 19.96 3.24
N SER A 186 3.93 19.93 2.48
CA SER A 186 2.71 19.24 2.91
C SER A 186 2.94 17.73 3.15
N ARG A 187 3.69 17.05 2.27
CA ARG A 187 4.00 15.60 2.40
C ARG A 187 4.74 15.30 3.69
N ARG A 188 5.75 16.12 4.04
CA ARG A 188 6.60 15.95 5.23
C ARG A 188 5.92 16.38 6.53
N LEU A 189 5.03 17.39 6.50
CA LEU A 189 4.26 17.80 7.67
C LEU A 189 3.14 16.81 8.05
N ASN A 190 2.55 16.12 7.08
CA ASN A 190 1.38 15.26 7.28
C ASN A 190 1.53 14.17 8.37
N PRO A 191 2.65 13.43 8.49
CA PRO A 191 2.86 12.45 9.58
C PRO A 191 2.91 13.11 10.96
N ILE A 192 3.51 14.30 11.07
CA ILE A 192 3.76 15.01 12.33
C ILE A 192 2.50 15.76 12.78
N LEU A 193 1.64 16.18 11.86
CA LEU A 193 0.42 16.96 12.11
C LEU A 193 -0.45 16.37 13.23
N GLY A 194 -0.52 15.04 13.35
CA GLY A 194 -1.26 14.35 14.41
C GLY A 194 -0.76 14.63 15.84
N LYS A 195 0.53 15.00 16.02
CA LYS A 195 1.12 15.45 17.28
C LYS A 195 0.71 16.90 17.64
N LEU A 196 0.38 17.72 16.64
CA LEU A 196 0.23 19.17 16.76
C LEU A 196 -1.22 19.64 16.95
N ILE A 197 -2.19 18.87 16.45
CA ILE A 197 -3.61 19.28 16.42
C ILE A 197 -4.50 18.32 17.22
N SER A 198 -5.44 18.91 17.97
CA SER A 198 -6.43 18.20 18.79
C SER A 198 -7.13 17.10 17.99
N GLU A 199 -7.40 15.95 18.64
CA GLU A 199 -8.15 14.83 18.06
C GLU A 199 -9.52 15.23 17.47
N ASN A 200 -10.12 16.29 18.01
CA ASN A 200 -11.41 16.85 17.56
C ASN A 200 -11.37 17.47 16.16
N GLN A 201 -10.19 17.87 15.67
CA GLN A 201 -10.01 18.47 14.36
C GLN A 201 -9.97 17.38 13.29
N SER A 202 -11.05 17.21 12.53
CA SER A 202 -11.11 16.18 11.47
C SER A 202 -10.92 16.74 10.06
N GLY A 203 -10.86 18.07 9.91
CA GLY A 203 -10.67 18.73 8.62
C GLY A 203 -9.25 18.55 8.08
N PHE A 204 -9.13 17.99 6.87
CA PHE A 204 -7.87 17.81 6.11
C PHE A 204 -6.78 16.95 6.78
N VAL A 205 -7.11 16.17 7.82
CA VAL A 205 -6.14 15.30 8.52
C VAL A 205 -6.16 13.89 7.93
N LYS A 206 -5.01 13.35 7.53
CA LYS A 206 -4.90 11.97 7.04
C LYS A 206 -5.48 10.98 8.06
N GLY A 207 -6.37 10.08 7.61
CA GLY A 207 -6.99 9.02 8.42
C GLY A 207 -8.26 9.41 9.19
N ARG A 208 -8.47 10.69 9.52
CA ARG A 208 -9.68 11.19 10.18
C ARG A 208 -10.76 11.47 9.12
N LEU A 209 -11.99 10.94 9.27
CA LEU A 209 -13.05 11.12 8.27
C LEU A 209 -14.05 12.21 8.63
N ILE A 210 -14.45 13.02 7.64
CA ILE A 210 -15.58 13.96 7.74
C ILE A 210 -16.87 13.29 8.25
N THR A 211 -17.10 12.04 7.84
CA THR A 211 -18.26 11.24 8.23
C THR A 211 -18.24 10.89 9.71
N GLU A 212 -17.08 10.65 10.31
CA GLU A 212 -16.94 10.36 11.75
C GLU A 212 -17.26 11.61 12.59
N ASN A 213 -16.90 12.81 12.12
CA ASN A 213 -17.26 14.07 12.78
C ASN A 213 -18.77 14.34 12.72
N ILE A 214 -19.43 14.05 11.59
CA ILE A 214 -20.91 14.13 11.46
C ILE A 214 -21.58 13.11 12.40
N LEU A 215 -21.11 11.85 12.41
CA LEU A 215 -21.63 10.79 13.28
C LEU A 215 -21.43 11.15 14.77
N LEU A 216 -20.26 11.66 15.14
CA LEU A 216 -19.93 12.14 16.49
C LEU A 216 -20.85 13.30 16.92
N SER A 217 -21.01 14.31 16.06
CA SER A 217 -21.91 15.45 16.27
C SER A 217 -23.36 14.99 16.50
N GLN A 218 -23.86 14.04 15.70
CA GLN A 218 -25.21 13.51 15.81
C GLN A 218 -25.40 12.65 17.09
N GLU A 219 -24.37 11.93 17.52
CA GLU A 219 -24.36 11.07 18.71
C GLU A 219 -24.30 11.90 20.03
N ILE A 220 -23.66 13.07 19.97
CA ILE A 220 -23.66 14.11 21.03
C ILE A 220 -24.99 14.86 21.04
N ALA A 221 -25.53 15.25 19.89
CA ALA A 221 -26.79 16.02 19.79
C ALA A 221 -27.99 15.27 20.40
N GLN A 222 -28.05 13.94 20.27
CA GLN A 222 -29.07 13.12 20.96
C GLN A 222 -28.94 13.14 22.50
N GLY A 223 -27.78 13.53 23.03
CA GLY A 223 -27.56 13.76 24.46
C GLY A 223 -28.03 15.12 24.98
N VAL A 224 -28.47 16.05 24.13
CA VAL A 224 -28.73 17.45 24.52
C VAL A 224 -29.79 17.60 25.62
N ASN A 225 -30.77 16.69 25.69
CA ASN A 225 -31.83 16.70 26.71
C ASN A 225 -31.41 16.10 28.07
N LYS A 226 -30.17 15.63 28.25
CA LYS A 226 -29.70 15.13 29.57
C LYS A 226 -29.69 16.24 30.61
N LYS A 227 -30.25 15.97 31.80
CA LYS A 227 -30.24 16.91 32.94
C LYS A 227 -28.80 17.35 33.24
N ASN A 228 -28.58 18.67 33.24
CA ASN A 228 -27.30 19.33 33.53
C ASN A 228 -27.59 20.75 34.06
N ARG A 229 -26.72 21.33 34.90
CA ARG A 229 -26.94 22.65 35.52
C ARG A 229 -26.94 23.74 34.44
N GLY A 230 -28.09 24.38 34.22
CA GLY A 230 -28.30 25.35 33.13
C GLY A 230 -28.63 24.73 31.76
N GLY A 231 -28.63 23.39 31.64
CA GLY A 231 -28.95 22.63 30.43
C GLY A 231 -27.93 22.75 29.29
N ASN A 232 -27.93 21.81 28.36
CA ASN A 232 -26.96 21.77 27.25
C ASN A 232 -27.44 22.60 26.04
N VAL A 233 -26.49 23.14 25.27
CA VAL A 233 -26.68 23.99 24.09
C VAL A 233 -25.66 23.61 23.01
N ILE A 234 -26.05 23.72 21.74
CA ILE A 234 -25.15 23.58 20.57
C ILE A 234 -25.07 24.95 19.88
N ILE A 235 -23.86 25.40 19.54
CA ILE A 235 -23.59 26.65 18.83
C ILE A 235 -22.84 26.31 17.53
N LYS A 236 -23.27 26.82 16.39
CA LYS A 236 -22.50 26.79 15.14
C LYS A 236 -21.89 28.17 14.87
N LEU A 237 -20.59 28.19 14.60
CA LEU A 237 -19.84 29.32 14.10
C LEU A 237 -19.46 29.10 12.63
N ASP A 238 -19.32 30.19 11.89
CA ASP A 238 -18.86 30.24 10.49
C ASP A 238 -17.78 31.34 10.39
N MET A 239 -16.55 30.98 9.99
CA MET A 239 -15.45 31.95 9.91
C MET A 239 -15.44 32.68 8.57
N ALA A 240 -15.73 33.98 8.59
CA ALA A 240 -15.94 34.78 7.39
C ALA A 240 -14.65 34.94 6.57
N LYS A 241 -14.53 34.23 5.44
CA LYS A 241 -13.32 34.19 4.58
C LYS A 241 -12.09 33.70 5.36
N ALA A 242 -12.17 32.50 5.94
CA ALA A 242 -11.12 31.99 6.84
C ALA A 242 -9.69 32.06 6.26
N TYR A 243 -9.48 31.64 5.00
CA TYR A 243 -8.17 31.67 4.34
C TYR A 243 -7.72 33.08 3.91
N ASP A 244 -8.65 33.96 3.54
CA ASP A 244 -8.32 35.33 3.15
C ASP A 244 -8.00 36.20 4.38
N ARG A 245 -8.38 35.75 5.59
CA ARG A 245 -8.04 36.36 6.87
C ARG A 245 -6.90 35.58 7.55
N ILE A 246 -5.79 35.35 6.82
CA ILE A 246 -4.69 34.44 7.23
C ILE A 246 -3.19 34.93 7.02
N SER A 247 -2.57 35.59 8.04
CA SER A 247 -1.20 36.19 8.26
C SER A 247 -0.24 35.38 9.12
N TRP A 248 0.97 35.48 8.66
CA TRP A 248 2.03 34.59 9.03
C TRP A 248 2.83 35.17 10.21
N THR A 249 2.54 36.40 10.68
CA THR A 249 3.14 36.89 11.94
C THR A 249 2.66 36.05 13.14
N PHE A 250 1.38 35.70 13.21
CA PHE A 250 0.89 34.75 14.19
C PHE A 250 1.24 33.30 13.82
N LEU A 251 1.09 32.87 12.55
CA LEU A 251 1.47 31.50 12.16
C LEU A 251 2.95 31.18 12.48
N ILE A 252 3.86 32.11 12.24
CA ILE A 252 5.26 31.96 12.62
C ILE A 252 5.38 31.88 14.16
N ALA A 253 4.67 32.71 14.92
CA ALA A 253 4.62 32.61 16.38
C ALA A 253 3.95 31.30 16.88
N VAL A 254 3.18 30.60 16.04
CA VAL A 254 2.72 29.22 16.28
C VAL A 254 3.87 28.26 16.04
N MET A 255 4.49 28.30 14.87
CA MET A 255 5.54 27.38 14.45
C MET A 255 6.79 27.48 15.33
N ARG A 256 7.27 28.70 15.63
CA ARG A 256 8.38 28.94 16.58
C ARG A 256 8.05 28.44 18.00
N LYS A 257 6.78 28.50 18.44
CA LYS A 257 6.40 28.02 19.79
C LYS A 257 6.20 26.50 19.83
N PHE A 258 5.85 25.86 18.71
CA PHE A 258 5.90 24.40 18.58
C PHE A 258 7.35 23.88 18.48
N GLY A 259 8.27 24.66 17.93
CA GLY A 259 9.69 24.32 17.83
C GLY A 259 10.16 23.93 16.43
N PHE A 260 9.48 24.39 15.38
CA PHE A 260 9.96 24.25 14.01
C PHE A 260 11.24 25.07 13.78
N TYR A 261 12.20 24.54 13.02
CA TYR A 261 13.40 25.27 12.60
C TYR A 261 13.09 26.48 11.71
N GLU A 262 13.93 27.52 11.79
CA GLU A 262 13.71 28.79 11.09
C GLU A 262 13.75 28.65 9.55
N ASN A 263 14.56 27.75 8.98
CA ASN A 263 14.57 27.47 7.54
C ASN A 263 13.25 26.87 7.03
N TRP A 264 12.62 25.98 7.80
CA TRP A 264 11.27 25.47 7.51
C TRP A 264 10.21 26.58 7.56
N ILE A 265 10.36 27.49 8.53
CA ILE A 265 9.50 28.65 8.70
C ILE A 265 9.68 29.65 7.54
N ASP A 266 10.92 29.89 7.09
CA ASP A 266 11.25 30.79 5.98
C ASP A 266 10.79 30.23 4.62
N MET A 267 10.86 28.92 4.39
CA MET A 267 10.26 28.29 3.20
C MET A 267 8.74 28.48 3.16
N ILE A 268 8.06 28.34 4.31
CA ILE A 268 6.62 28.56 4.42
C ILE A 268 6.27 30.04 4.28
N TRP A 269 7.06 30.96 4.86
CA TRP A 269 6.89 32.41 4.68
C TRP A 269 7.10 32.83 3.21
N GLY A 270 8.09 32.27 2.53
CA GLY A 270 8.37 32.52 1.11
C GLY A 270 7.27 32.05 0.15
N LEU A 271 6.42 31.11 0.59
CA LEU A 271 5.20 30.70 -0.13
C LEU A 271 3.95 31.53 0.22
N LEU A 272 4.02 32.43 1.21
CA LEU A 272 2.83 32.99 1.86
C LEU A 272 2.59 34.50 1.69
N GLN A 273 3.48 35.28 1.07
CA GLN A 273 3.38 36.75 1.05
C GLN A 273 2.14 37.32 0.29
N ASP A 274 0.95 37.34 0.92
CA ASP A 274 -0.12 38.40 0.89
C ASP A 274 -1.39 38.09 1.81
N ILE A 275 -1.67 38.91 2.88
CA ILE A 275 -2.92 39.01 3.78
C ILE A 275 -3.07 38.16 5.14
N CYS A 276 -4.06 38.35 6.11
CA CYS A 276 -3.87 38.24 7.64
C CYS A 276 -4.83 37.49 8.74
N MET A 277 -4.66 36.57 9.82
CA MET A 277 -3.67 35.68 10.67
C MET A 277 -3.85 35.62 12.28
N ASP A 278 -4.70 34.69 12.83
CA ASP A 278 -4.54 33.55 13.86
C ASP A 278 -4.48 33.70 15.45
N SER A 279 -4.48 32.56 16.20
CA SER A 279 -5.38 32.16 17.33
C SER A 279 -4.93 32.29 18.82
N ARG A 280 -5.01 31.36 19.80
CA ARG A 280 -5.18 29.87 19.95
C ARG A 280 -6.11 29.47 21.15
N GLY A 281 -6.48 28.18 21.26
CA GLY A 281 -7.22 27.55 22.39
C GLY A 281 -6.31 26.84 23.42
N PRO A 282 -6.68 25.68 24.06
CA PRO A 282 -7.90 24.85 23.89
C PRO A 282 -8.54 24.24 25.19
N MET A 283 -9.75 23.68 25.07
CA MET A 283 -10.25 22.52 25.86
C MET A 283 -11.42 21.86 25.10
N ILE A 284 -11.72 20.57 25.31
CA ILE A 284 -12.73 19.83 24.52
C ILE A 284 -14.17 20.28 24.87
N ASN A 285 -14.62 21.31 24.16
CA ASN A 285 -16.00 21.80 24.14
C ASN A 285 -16.49 22.06 22.70
N HIS A 286 -15.79 21.56 21.67
CA HIS A 286 -16.02 21.92 20.28
C HIS A 286 -15.51 20.87 19.29
N LEU A 287 -16.10 20.87 18.09
CA LEU A 287 -15.68 20.12 16.91
C LEU A 287 -15.43 21.11 15.77
N ALA A 288 -14.43 20.85 14.93
CA ALA A 288 -14.04 21.76 13.85
C ALA A 288 -13.75 21.01 12.55
N TYR A 289 -14.23 21.56 11.44
CA TYR A 289 -13.90 21.14 10.08
C TYR A 289 -13.68 22.39 9.22
N ALA A 290 -12.41 22.74 9.00
CA ALA A 290 -12.02 24.00 8.34
C ALA A 290 -12.63 25.23 9.06
N ASP A 291 -13.42 26.02 8.34
CA ASP A 291 -14.15 27.22 8.78
C ASP A 291 -15.48 26.92 9.51
N ASP A 292 -15.96 25.67 9.42
CA ASP A 292 -17.18 25.17 10.06
C ASP A 292 -16.86 24.66 11.49
N ILE A 293 -17.21 25.43 12.52
CA ILE A 293 -16.93 25.10 13.94
C ILE A 293 -18.23 24.95 14.73
N VAL A 294 -18.38 23.86 15.48
CA VAL A 294 -19.54 23.60 16.35
C VAL A 294 -19.09 23.50 17.80
N ILE A 295 -19.54 24.42 18.65
CA ILE A 295 -19.25 24.46 20.09
C ILE A 295 -20.43 23.87 20.87
N PHE A 296 -20.13 22.93 21.78
CA PHE A 296 -21.09 22.29 22.69
C PHE A 296 -20.83 22.81 24.10
N CYS A 297 -21.83 23.43 24.74
CA CYS A 297 -21.64 24.10 26.03
C CYS A 297 -22.88 24.07 26.93
N GLY A 298 -22.72 24.43 28.20
CA GLY A 298 -23.83 24.69 29.11
C GLY A 298 -24.45 26.07 28.87
N GLY A 299 -25.77 26.15 28.87
CA GLY A 299 -26.55 27.38 28.62
C GLY A 299 -26.53 28.42 29.75
N ASN A 300 -25.47 28.48 30.55
CA ASN A 300 -25.27 29.46 31.60
C ASN A 300 -24.78 30.78 30.99
N ASN A 301 -25.40 31.91 31.37
CA ASN A 301 -25.05 33.26 30.92
C ASN A 301 -23.55 33.57 31.12
N MET A 302 -22.97 33.16 32.26
CA MET A 302 -21.54 33.35 32.53
C MET A 302 -20.65 32.56 31.55
N THR A 303 -20.98 31.29 31.29
CA THR A 303 -20.26 30.43 30.34
C THR A 303 -20.36 30.97 28.91
N LEU A 304 -21.54 31.44 28.50
CA LEU A 304 -21.77 32.00 27.16
C LEU A 304 -21.00 33.31 26.95
N LYS A 305 -21.01 34.21 27.94
CA LYS A 305 -20.20 35.44 27.92
C LYS A 305 -18.69 35.15 27.89
N LEU A 306 -18.22 34.12 28.59
CA LEU A 306 -16.82 33.69 28.53
C LEU A 306 -16.46 33.13 27.15
N ILE A 307 -17.29 32.26 26.55
CA ILE A 307 -17.09 31.75 25.19
C ILE A 307 -17.06 32.91 24.18
N LYS A 308 -18.01 33.86 24.27
CA LYS A 308 -18.05 35.05 23.42
C LYS A 308 -16.80 35.92 23.59
N LYS A 309 -16.37 36.18 24.83
CA LYS A 309 -15.11 36.90 25.12
C LYS A 309 -13.89 36.20 24.53
N VAL A 310 -13.80 34.87 24.61
CA VAL A 310 -12.70 34.09 24.01
C VAL A 310 -12.72 34.18 22.47
N ILE A 311 -13.90 34.10 21.84
CA ILE A 311 -14.07 34.27 20.39
C ILE A 311 -13.70 35.70 19.95
N ASP A 312 -14.05 36.72 20.73
CA ASP A 312 -13.74 38.12 20.40
C ASP A 312 -12.27 38.48 20.69
N MET A 313 -11.66 37.89 21.72
CA MET A 313 -10.21 37.95 21.95
C MET A 313 -9.44 37.22 20.83
N TYR A 314 -9.94 36.06 20.39
CA TYR A 314 -9.42 35.37 19.22
C TYR A 314 -9.51 36.26 17.97
N GLY A 315 -10.68 36.81 17.65
CA GLY A 315 -10.85 37.70 16.49
C GLY A 315 -9.91 38.91 16.52
N LYS A 316 -9.66 39.48 17.70
CA LYS A 316 -8.71 40.60 17.89
C LYS A 316 -7.24 40.19 17.74
N ALA A 317 -6.85 39.00 18.20
CA ALA A 317 -5.51 38.47 17.98
C ALA A 317 -5.26 38.09 16.51
N SER A 318 -6.31 37.65 15.81
CA SER A 318 -6.22 36.93 14.53
C SER A 318 -6.58 37.71 13.27
N GLY A 319 -7.33 38.81 13.39
CA GLY A 319 -8.00 39.42 12.24
C GLY A 319 -9.15 38.59 11.63
N GLN A 320 -9.36 37.35 12.08
CA GLN A 320 -10.55 36.58 11.70
C GLN A 320 -11.81 37.20 12.30
N LYS A 321 -12.91 37.10 11.57
CA LYS A 321 -14.21 37.61 11.99
C LYS A 321 -15.26 36.51 11.82
N VAL A 322 -16.03 36.24 12.87
CA VAL A 322 -17.19 35.34 12.78
C VAL A 322 -18.26 35.98 11.90
N ASN A 323 -18.87 35.21 11.01
CA ASN A 323 -20.06 35.63 10.28
C ASN A 323 -21.29 35.49 11.20
N ASN A 324 -21.83 36.61 11.70
CA ASN A 324 -22.97 36.59 12.63
C ASN A 324 -24.26 36.05 11.98
N ASP A 325 -24.47 36.30 10.69
CA ASP A 325 -25.71 35.98 9.97
C ASP A 325 -25.83 34.46 9.68
N LYS A 326 -24.68 33.80 9.52
CA LYS A 326 -24.55 32.35 9.35
C LYS A 326 -24.33 31.59 10.66
N SER A 327 -23.89 32.27 11.72
CA SER A 327 -23.70 31.67 13.05
C SER A 327 -25.01 31.66 13.83
N PHE A 328 -25.29 30.59 14.55
CA PHE A 328 -26.54 30.42 15.29
C PHE A 328 -26.39 29.47 16.47
N PHE A 329 -27.30 29.54 17.43
CA PHE A 329 -27.40 28.57 18.52
C PHE A 329 -28.66 27.71 18.40
N ILE A 330 -28.61 26.52 18.99
CA ILE A 330 -29.72 25.57 19.05
C ILE A 330 -29.86 25.06 20.50
N THR A 331 -31.07 25.16 21.02
CA THR A 331 -31.47 24.63 22.33
C THR A 331 -32.24 23.32 22.19
N ALA A 332 -32.46 22.63 23.30
CA ALA A 332 -33.42 21.52 23.36
C ALA A 332 -34.82 21.96 22.89
N PRO A 333 -35.61 21.10 22.22
CA PRO A 333 -37.03 21.37 21.95
C PRO A 333 -37.78 21.77 23.21
N HIS A 334 -38.74 22.70 23.07
CA HIS A 334 -39.54 23.25 24.18
C HIS A 334 -38.73 23.99 25.26
N THR A 335 -37.52 24.49 24.94
CA THR A 335 -36.82 25.45 25.82
C THR A 335 -37.61 26.76 25.89
N CYS A 336 -37.83 27.28 27.11
CA CYS A 336 -38.66 28.47 27.31
C CYS A 336 -38.06 29.76 26.70
N ALA A 337 -38.92 30.65 26.21
CA ALA A 337 -38.53 31.88 25.51
C ALA A 337 -37.61 32.79 26.36
N ALA A 338 -37.86 32.91 27.67
CA ALA A 338 -37.00 33.67 28.59
C ALA A 338 -35.55 33.13 28.66
N ARG A 339 -35.33 31.84 28.37
CA ARG A 339 -33.98 31.25 28.27
C ARG A 339 -33.38 31.41 26.87
N ILE A 340 -34.19 31.33 25.81
CA ILE A 340 -33.75 31.59 24.43
C ILE A 340 -33.27 33.06 24.31
N ASN A 341 -34.09 34.02 24.74
CA ASN A 341 -33.75 35.45 24.75
C ASN A 341 -32.47 35.72 25.57
N ARG A 342 -32.29 35.03 26.70
CA ARG A 342 -31.06 35.13 27.52
C ARG A 342 -29.81 34.64 26.77
N ILE A 343 -29.92 33.59 25.95
CA ILE A 343 -28.79 33.09 25.14
C ILE A 343 -28.53 34.02 23.95
N ARG A 344 -29.57 34.52 23.28
CA ARG A 344 -29.48 35.52 22.20
C ARG A 344 -28.73 36.76 22.69
N ASN A 345 -29.16 37.35 23.80
CA ASN A 345 -28.54 38.54 24.40
C ASN A 345 -27.12 38.29 24.95
N ALA A 346 -26.76 37.05 25.30
CA ALA A 346 -25.41 36.70 25.80
C ALA A 346 -24.40 36.36 24.70
N THR A 347 -24.85 36.10 23.46
CA THR A 347 -24.00 35.63 22.36
C THR A 347 -23.99 36.56 21.15
N GLY A 348 -25.10 37.25 20.87
CA GLY A 348 -25.30 38.05 19.65
C GLY A 348 -25.69 37.20 18.43
N TYR A 349 -25.97 35.91 18.58
CA TYR A 349 -26.41 35.03 17.50
C TYR A 349 -27.90 34.73 17.59
N MET A 350 -28.55 34.49 16.46
CA MET A 350 -29.95 34.04 16.42
C MET A 350 -30.08 32.55 16.74
N ASP A 351 -31.25 32.14 17.21
CA ASP A 351 -31.63 30.76 17.42
C ASP A 351 -32.12 30.07 16.14
N LYS A 352 -31.92 28.76 16.06
CA LYS A 352 -32.57 27.87 15.07
C LYS A 352 -33.09 26.60 15.74
N SER A 353 -34.10 26.00 15.12
CA SER A 353 -34.63 24.68 15.48
C SER A 353 -33.82 23.55 14.84
N PHE A 354 -34.04 22.32 15.28
CA PHE A 354 -33.65 21.13 14.51
C PHE A 354 -34.67 20.87 13.39
N PRO A 355 -34.26 20.34 12.23
CA PRO A 355 -32.90 19.97 11.84
C PRO A 355 -32.08 21.14 11.27
N PHE A 356 -30.75 21.03 11.32
CA PHE A 356 -29.85 22.01 10.69
C PHE A 356 -28.76 21.30 9.87
N THR A 357 -28.30 21.94 8.79
CA THR A 357 -27.24 21.39 7.94
C THR A 357 -25.86 21.69 8.52
N TYR A 358 -25.03 20.64 8.68
CA TYR A 358 -23.62 20.71 9.01
C TYR A 358 -22.84 19.82 8.03
N LEU A 359 -21.80 20.35 7.38
CA LEU A 359 -20.98 19.62 6.41
C LEU A 359 -21.80 18.89 5.32
N GLY A 360 -22.91 19.50 4.89
CA GLY A 360 -23.81 18.95 3.87
C GLY A 360 -24.78 17.86 4.33
N CYS A 361 -24.79 17.50 5.62
CA CYS A 361 -25.74 16.53 6.21
C CYS A 361 -26.65 17.21 7.25
N PRO A 362 -27.94 16.86 7.34
CA PRO A 362 -28.84 17.41 8.35
C PRO A 362 -28.67 16.71 9.72
N ILE A 363 -28.22 17.47 10.72
CA ILE A 363 -28.22 17.07 12.12
C ILE A 363 -29.62 17.27 12.69
N TYR A 364 -30.18 16.24 13.32
CA TYR A 364 -31.57 16.22 13.77
C TYR A 364 -31.72 15.72 15.22
N PHE A 365 -32.89 15.98 15.79
CA PHE A 365 -33.32 15.47 17.08
C PHE A 365 -34.64 14.69 16.92
N GLY A 366 -34.88 13.69 17.77
CA GLY A 366 -36.12 12.90 17.75
C GLY A 366 -36.18 11.84 16.63
N ARG A 367 -37.40 11.56 16.14
CA ARG A 367 -37.64 10.53 15.11
C ARG A 367 -37.17 11.03 13.74
N LYS A 368 -36.43 10.18 13.01
CA LYS A 368 -36.06 10.42 11.60
C LYS A 368 -37.29 10.44 10.67
N THR A 369 -37.60 11.60 10.11
CA THR A 369 -38.66 11.80 9.09
C THR A 369 -38.14 11.61 7.65
N SER A 370 -39.06 11.62 6.68
CA SER A 370 -38.78 11.74 5.24
C SER A 370 -37.99 13.00 4.90
N ASN A 371 -38.41 14.13 5.46
CA ASN A 371 -38.05 15.46 4.98
C ASN A 371 -36.55 15.79 5.14
N LEU A 372 -35.86 15.05 6.01
CA LEU A 372 -34.40 15.06 6.15
C LEU A 372 -33.65 14.67 4.85
N PHE A 373 -34.34 14.09 3.86
CA PHE A 373 -33.75 13.62 2.61
C PHE A 373 -34.22 14.42 1.38
N ASP A 374 -35.09 15.41 1.54
CA ASP A 374 -35.68 16.16 0.42
C ASP A 374 -34.59 16.90 -0.37
N GLY A 375 -33.69 17.62 0.31
CA GLY A 375 -32.54 18.29 -0.32
C GLY A 375 -31.51 17.35 -0.98
N MET A 376 -31.60 16.03 -0.74
CA MET A 376 -30.85 15.01 -1.47
C MET A 376 -31.64 14.55 -2.71
N LEU A 377 -32.95 14.32 -2.56
CA LEU A 377 -33.85 13.99 -3.66
C LEU A 377 -33.91 15.11 -4.71
N SER A 378 -34.02 16.38 -4.30
CA SER A 378 -34.00 17.53 -5.20
C SER A 378 -32.71 17.62 -6.02
N LYS A 379 -31.56 17.19 -5.48
CA LYS A 379 -30.29 17.14 -6.24
C LYS A 379 -30.28 16.02 -7.28
N VAL A 380 -30.85 14.86 -6.94
CA VAL A 380 -31.07 13.75 -7.89
C VAL A 380 -32.04 14.19 -8.99
N VAL A 381 -33.20 14.72 -8.64
CA VAL A 381 -34.22 15.18 -9.59
C VAL A 381 -33.72 16.35 -10.46
N LYS A 382 -33.00 17.33 -9.91
CA LYS A 382 -32.40 18.42 -10.72
C LYS A 382 -31.38 17.89 -11.73
N LYS A 383 -30.58 16.86 -11.37
CA LYS A 383 -29.67 16.22 -12.33
C LYS A 383 -30.40 15.37 -13.37
N LEU A 384 -31.49 14.70 -13.00
CA LEU A 384 -32.36 13.97 -13.94
C LEU A 384 -33.02 14.91 -14.96
N ASN A 385 -33.63 16.00 -14.49
CA ASN A 385 -34.32 16.98 -15.33
C ASN A 385 -33.35 17.79 -16.22
N GLY A 386 -32.11 18.00 -15.74
CA GLY A 386 -31.03 18.64 -16.51
C GLY A 386 -30.39 17.76 -17.58
N TRP A 387 -30.93 16.57 -17.85
CA TRP A 387 -30.48 15.68 -18.92
C TRP A 387 -31.63 15.36 -19.88
N GLN A 388 -31.39 15.53 -21.19
CA GLN A 388 -32.32 15.14 -22.25
C GLN A 388 -32.35 13.60 -22.37
N ALA A 389 -33.07 12.94 -21.46
CA ALA A 389 -33.16 11.48 -21.39
C ALA A 389 -33.53 10.82 -22.74
N ASN A 390 -34.37 11.49 -23.52
CA ASN A 390 -34.85 11.00 -24.81
C ASN A 390 -33.77 11.00 -25.91
N MET A 391 -32.73 11.84 -25.79
CA MET A 391 -31.57 11.85 -26.69
C MET A 391 -30.46 10.85 -26.28
N MET A 392 -30.60 10.20 -25.12
CA MET A 392 -29.62 9.22 -24.63
C MET A 392 -30.10 7.79 -24.84
N SER A 393 -29.19 6.93 -25.33
CA SER A 393 -29.41 5.48 -25.39
C SER A 393 -29.60 4.88 -23.99
N SER A 394 -30.30 3.74 -23.92
CA SER A 394 -30.51 3.00 -22.66
C SER A 394 -29.18 2.66 -21.96
N GLY A 395 -28.12 2.38 -22.73
CA GLY A 395 -26.77 2.17 -22.23
C GLY A 395 -26.17 3.43 -21.57
N GLY A 396 -26.33 4.61 -22.19
CA GLY A 396 -25.89 5.89 -21.62
C GLY A 396 -26.61 6.22 -20.30
N ARG A 397 -27.95 6.07 -20.27
CA ARG A 397 -28.76 6.26 -19.06
C ARG A 397 -28.33 5.31 -17.94
N MET A 398 -28.09 4.04 -18.28
CA MET A 398 -27.59 3.01 -17.36
C MET A 398 -26.21 3.34 -16.77
N ILE A 399 -25.29 3.91 -17.56
CA ILE A 399 -24.00 4.39 -17.07
C ILE A 399 -24.18 5.57 -16.10
N LEU A 400 -25.00 6.57 -16.46
CA LEU A 400 -25.28 7.73 -15.60
C LEU A 400 -25.92 7.32 -14.26
N ILE A 401 -26.82 6.34 -14.27
CA ILE A 401 -27.39 5.76 -13.03
C ILE A 401 -26.27 5.26 -12.11
N LYS A 402 -25.44 4.32 -12.59
CA LYS A 402 -24.44 3.63 -11.76
C LYS A 402 -23.33 4.56 -11.28
N HIS A 403 -22.86 5.47 -12.13
CA HIS A 403 -21.66 6.26 -11.86
C HIS A 403 -21.96 7.64 -11.27
N VAL A 404 -23.10 8.24 -11.60
CA VAL A 404 -23.50 9.58 -11.09
C VAL A 404 -24.65 9.48 -10.09
N LEU A 405 -25.80 8.93 -10.47
CA LEU A 405 -27.01 9.03 -9.63
C LEU A 405 -26.92 8.19 -8.35
N GLN A 406 -26.27 7.03 -8.37
CA GLN A 406 -26.02 6.22 -7.17
C GLN A 406 -24.86 6.75 -6.30
N SER A 407 -23.93 7.53 -6.87
CA SER A 407 -22.83 8.13 -6.10
C SER A 407 -23.25 9.39 -5.36
N LEU A 408 -24.14 10.22 -5.93
CA LEU A 408 -24.72 11.42 -5.30
C LEU A 408 -25.24 11.20 -3.85
N PRO A 409 -26.14 10.23 -3.56
CA PRO A 409 -26.65 10.02 -2.20
C PRO A 409 -25.61 9.37 -1.28
N THR A 410 -24.60 8.67 -1.82
CA THR A 410 -23.65 7.86 -1.04
C THR A 410 -22.95 8.65 0.07
N TYR A 411 -22.71 9.95 -0.12
CA TYR A 411 -22.18 10.83 0.94
C TYR A 411 -23.12 10.91 2.15
N ILE A 412 -24.39 11.28 1.95
CA ILE A 412 -25.38 11.39 3.04
C ILE A 412 -25.70 10.00 3.62
N LEU A 413 -25.79 8.97 2.77
CA LEU A 413 -25.99 7.58 3.20
C LEU A 413 -24.81 7.03 4.03
N SER A 414 -23.61 7.64 3.94
CA SER A 414 -22.47 7.22 4.77
C SER A 414 -22.61 7.67 6.24
N ALA A 415 -23.32 8.77 6.51
CA ALA A 415 -23.57 9.30 7.85
C ALA A 415 -24.98 8.98 8.38
N MET A 416 -25.98 8.84 7.51
CA MET A 416 -27.39 8.64 7.86
C MET A 416 -27.96 7.41 7.14
N ASN A 417 -29.05 6.83 7.66
CA ASN A 417 -29.79 5.75 6.99
C ASN A 417 -31.21 6.24 6.69
N PRO A 418 -31.70 6.23 5.44
CA PRO A 418 -33.03 6.74 5.08
C PRO A 418 -34.18 5.85 5.59
N PRO A 419 -35.44 6.33 5.58
CA PRO A 419 -36.63 5.48 5.60
C PRO A 419 -36.71 4.61 4.34
N LYS A 420 -37.27 3.39 4.41
CA LYS A 420 -37.45 2.52 3.22
C LYS A 420 -38.27 3.19 2.10
N GLY A 421 -39.21 4.08 2.43
CA GLY A 421 -39.95 4.86 1.45
C GLY A 421 -39.07 5.78 0.60
N ILE A 422 -38.09 6.47 1.21
CA ILE A 422 -37.12 7.32 0.49
C ILE A 422 -36.20 6.46 -0.39
N THR A 423 -35.79 5.28 0.08
CA THR A 423 -35.04 4.30 -0.72
C THR A 423 -35.81 3.90 -1.98
N LYS A 424 -37.07 3.46 -1.83
CA LYS A 424 -37.96 3.10 -2.95
C LYS A 424 -38.24 4.29 -3.87
N LEU A 425 -38.33 5.52 -3.36
CA LEU A 425 -38.56 6.72 -4.16
C LEU A 425 -37.34 7.06 -5.05
N MET A 426 -36.12 6.97 -4.54
CA MET A 426 -34.91 7.10 -5.36
C MET A 426 -34.88 6.04 -6.48
N GLU A 427 -35.17 4.79 -6.14
CA GLU A 427 -35.19 3.68 -7.10
C GLU A 427 -36.30 3.84 -8.16
N LYS A 428 -37.47 4.39 -7.78
CA LYS A 428 -38.51 4.79 -8.74
C LYS A 428 -38.01 5.86 -9.71
N HIS A 429 -37.35 6.92 -9.22
CA HIS A 429 -36.77 7.95 -10.11
C HIS A 429 -35.70 7.38 -11.04
N PHE A 430 -34.87 6.44 -10.59
CA PHE A 430 -33.87 5.78 -11.44
C PHE A 430 -34.51 4.85 -12.49
N ALA A 431 -35.56 4.12 -12.13
CA ALA A 431 -36.31 3.26 -13.05
C ALA A 431 -37.00 4.09 -14.15
N ASN A 432 -37.74 5.13 -13.76
CA ASN A 432 -38.40 6.05 -14.68
C ASN A 432 -37.40 6.72 -15.65
N PHE A 433 -36.22 7.13 -15.16
CA PHE A 433 -35.17 7.69 -16.02
C PHE A 433 -34.55 6.66 -16.96
N PHE A 434 -34.36 5.41 -16.51
CA PHE A 434 -33.81 4.35 -17.37
C PHE A 434 -34.72 4.08 -18.58
N TRP A 435 -36.01 3.84 -18.34
CA TRP A 435 -36.97 3.57 -19.41
C TRP A 435 -37.32 4.83 -20.21
N GLY A 436 -37.33 6.00 -19.57
CA GLY A 436 -37.56 7.31 -20.18
C GLY A 436 -39.04 7.64 -20.39
N THR A 437 -39.33 8.67 -21.18
CA THR A 437 -40.70 9.14 -21.45
C THR A 437 -41.07 9.06 -22.95
N ASN A 438 -42.37 9.02 -23.23
CA ASN A 438 -42.97 9.32 -24.53
C ASN A 438 -44.05 10.37 -24.30
N GLU A 439 -44.07 11.47 -25.05
CA GLU A 439 -45.12 12.52 -24.94
C GLU A 439 -45.39 12.97 -23.49
N GLY A 440 -44.32 13.13 -22.69
CA GLY A 440 -44.40 13.48 -21.26
C GLY A 440 -44.82 12.35 -20.30
N LYS A 441 -45.39 11.24 -20.80
CA LYS A 441 -45.75 10.05 -20.00
C LYS A 441 -44.54 9.11 -19.84
N ASN A 442 -44.43 8.38 -18.73
CA ASN A 442 -43.35 7.39 -18.54
C ASN A 442 -43.55 6.18 -19.47
N LYS A 443 -42.48 5.66 -20.08
CA LYS A 443 -42.55 4.43 -20.88
C LYS A 443 -42.78 3.20 -19.97
N TYR A 444 -43.35 2.14 -20.54
CA TYR A 444 -43.57 0.88 -19.81
C TYR A 444 -42.25 0.27 -19.31
N HIS A 445 -42.27 -0.26 -18.08
CA HIS A 445 -41.11 -0.89 -17.44
C HIS A 445 -41.05 -2.38 -17.82
N TRP A 446 -40.39 -2.72 -18.92
CA TRP A 446 -40.27 -4.10 -19.44
C TRP A 446 -39.57 -5.10 -18.50
N SER A 447 -38.91 -4.61 -17.45
CA SER A 447 -38.33 -5.45 -16.39
C SER A 447 -38.34 -4.72 -15.05
N SER A 448 -38.47 -5.48 -13.96
CA SER A 448 -38.56 -4.91 -12.61
C SER A 448 -37.22 -4.29 -12.19
N TRP A 449 -37.26 -3.26 -11.33
CA TRP A 449 -36.04 -2.67 -10.78
C TRP A 449 -35.20 -3.69 -9.99
N ASN A 450 -35.83 -4.68 -9.36
CA ASN A 450 -35.13 -5.77 -8.69
C ASN A 450 -34.31 -6.62 -9.67
N ASN A 451 -34.86 -6.90 -10.86
CA ASN A 451 -34.22 -7.70 -11.91
C ASN A 451 -33.07 -6.90 -12.55
N LEU A 452 -33.28 -5.61 -12.83
CA LEU A 452 -32.22 -4.71 -13.30
C LEU A 452 -31.05 -4.58 -12.30
N CYS A 453 -31.30 -4.78 -11.02
CA CYS A 453 -30.28 -4.81 -9.97
C CYS A 453 -29.63 -6.17 -9.72
N LEU A 454 -29.96 -7.23 -10.48
CA LEU A 454 -29.18 -8.46 -10.46
C LEU A 454 -27.82 -8.23 -11.15
N PRO A 455 -26.77 -9.01 -10.80
CA PRO A 455 -25.54 -9.12 -11.58
C PRO A 455 -25.81 -9.43 -13.06
N LYS A 456 -24.89 -9.07 -13.96
CA LYS A 456 -25.04 -9.37 -15.40
C LYS A 456 -25.05 -10.87 -15.68
N GLU A 457 -24.29 -11.58 -14.86
CA GLU A 457 -24.11 -13.01 -14.79
C GLU A 457 -25.40 -13.73 -14.34
N GLU A 458 -26.29 -13.00 -13.68
CA GLU A 458 -27.62 -13.44 -13.20
C GLU A 458 -28.75 -12.81 -14.05
N GLY A 459 -28.46 -12.40 -15.29
CA GLY A 459 -29.42 -11.82 -16.25
C GLY A 459 -29.84 -10.37 -15.99
N GLY A 460 -29.27 -9.70 -14.99
CA GLY A 460 -29.59 -8.32 -14.65
C GLY A 460 -28.78 -7.27 -15.41
N ALA A 461 -29.12 -6.00 -15.20
CA ALA A 461 -28.34 -4.90 -15.77
C ALA A 461 -27.06 -4.60 -14.97
N GLY A 462 -26.88 -5.18 -13.78
CA GLY A 462 -25.75 -4.92 -12.88
C GLY A 462 -25.80 -3.55 -12.22
N VAL A 463 -27.01 -3.05 -11.92
CA VAL A 463 -27.23 -1.90 -11.00
C VAL A 463 -27.15 -2.43 -9.56
N LYS A 464 -26.82 -1.58 -8.57
CA LYS A 464 -26.89 -1.99 -7.14
C LYS A 464 -28.23 -1.57 -6.55
N LYS A 465 -28.83 -2.37 -5.66
CA LYS A 465 -29.99 -1.86 -4.90
C LYS A 465 -29.50 -0.82 -3.91
N MET A 466 -30.33 0.19 -3.66
CA MET A 466 -29.98 1.24 -2.69
C MET A 466 -29.93 0.70 -1.26
N GLU A 467 -30.67 -0.37 -0.96
CA GLU A 467 -30.56 -1.10 0.31
C GLU A 467 -29.20 -1.80 0.46
N ASP A 468 -28.66 -2.43 -0.59
CA ASP A 468 -27.32 -3.05 -0.59
C ASP A 468 -26.20 -2.01 -0.35
N ILE A 469 -26.33 -0.83 -0.94
CA ILE A 469 -25.40 0.30 -0.73
C ILE A 469 -25.44 0.75 0.73
N ILE A 470 -26.64 0.86 1.32
CA ILE A 470 -26.83 1.24 2.72
C ILE A 470 -26.24 0.18 3.67
N ASP A 471 -26.47 -1.10 3.41
CA ASP A 471 -25.89 -2.21 4.17
C ASP A 471 -24.36 -2.23 4.07
N THR A 472 -23.80 -2.05 2.87
CA THR A 472 -22.34 -1.94 2.65
C THR A 472 -21.75 -0.77 3.45
N LEU A 473 -22.43 0.38 3.50
CA LEU A 473 -22.00 1.53 4.29
C LEU A 473 -22.12 1.26 5.81
N ASN A 474 -23.14 0.52 6.26
CA ASN A 474 -23.26 0.08 7.64
C ASN A 474 -22.14 -0.90 8.04
N ILE A 475 -21.80 -1.87 7.17
CA ILE A 475 -20.65 -2.78 7.36
C ILE A 475 -19.37 -1.96 7.49
N LYS A 476 -19.15 -0.97 6.61
CA LYS A 476 -17.97 -0.10 6.67
C LYS A 476 -17.90 0.74 7.97
N ARG A 477 -19.04 1.19 8.51
CA ARG A 477 -19.10 1.83 9.85
C ARG A 477 -18.76 0.84 10.96
N TRP A 478 -19.34 -0.36 10.94
CA TRP A 478 -19.07 -1.40 11.95
C TRP A 478 -17.60 -1.82 11.94
N TRP A 479 -17.04 -2.06 10.75
CA TRP A 479 -15.63 -2.33 10.53
C TRP A 479 -14.75 -1.25 11.16
N ARG A 480 -14.96 0.04 10.86
CA ARG A 480 -14.15 1.12 11.49
C ARG A 480 -14.32 1.16 13.01
N PHE A 481 -15.55 1.02 13.52
CA PHE A 481 -15.81 1.03 14.96
C PHE A 481 -15.06 -0.08 15.74
N ARG A 482 -14.88 -1.25 15.11
CA ARG A 482 -14.09 -2.36 15.65
C ARG A 482 -12.59 -2.18 15.44
N THR A 483 -12.19 -1.86 14.20
CA THR A 483 -10.81 -1.97 13.72
C THR A 483 -9.97 -0.70 13.77
N HIS A 484 -10.56 0.48 13.95
CA HIS A 484 -9.83 1.74 13.98
C HIS A 484 -10.07 2.47 15.32
N PRO A 485 -9.03 2.77 16.12
CA PRO A 485 -9.16 3.69 17.25
C PRO A 485 -9.46 5.09 16.71
N SER A 486 -10.61 5.65 17.09
CA SER A 486 -10.99 7.02 16.75
C SER A 486 -11.88 7.61 17.84
N LEU A 487 -11.92 8.94 17.94
CA LEU A 487 -12.75 9.66 18.91
C LEU A 487 -14.24 9.23 18.85
N TRP A 488 -14.75 8.97 17.63
CA TRP A 488 -16.09 8.44 17.41
C TRP A 488 -16.25 6.99 17.91
N ALA A 489 -15.31 6.10 17.59
CA ALA A 489 -15.34 4.71 18.06
C ALA A 489 -15.25 4.65 19.60
N ASN A 490 -14.39 5.47 20.20
CA ASN A 490 -14.20 5.58 21.64
C ASN A 490 -15.44 6.17 22.33
N LEU A 491 -16.11 7.17 21.74
CA LEU A 491 -17.40 7.67 22.25
C LEU A 491 -18.46 6.55 22.24
N LEU A 492 -18.59 5.78 21.16
CA LEU A 492 -19.56 4.69 21.08
C LEU A 492 -19.25 3.56 22.06
N LYS A 493 -17.99 3.14 22.18
CA LYS A 493 -17.53 2.15 23.19
C LYS A 493 -17.91 2.64 24.60
N ASN A 494 -17.63 3.89 24.92
CA ASN A 494 -17.95 4.51 26.21
C ASN A 494 -19.45 4.79 26.44
N LYS A 495 -20.26 4.97 25.39
CA LYS A 495 -21.71 5.22 25.49
C LYS A 495 -22.51 3.92 25.61
N TYR A 496 -22.13 2.88 24.87
CA TYR A 496 -22.94 1.67 24.70
C TYR A 496 -22.33 0.38 25.29
N CYS A 497 -20.99 0.27 25.34
CA CYS A 497 -20.31 -1.01 25.59
C CYS A 497 -19.72 -1.17 27.01
N LYS A 498 -19.86 -0.17 27.91
CA LYS A 498 -19.33 -0.21 29.30
C LYS A 498 -19.58 -1.52 30.08
N ARG A 499 -20.70 -2.21 29.80
CA ARG A 499 -21.13 -3.43 30.51
C ARG A 499 -21.16 -4.70 29.64
N ALA A 500 -20.89 -4.61 28.33
CA ALA A 500 -20.97 -5.75 27.40
C ALA A 500 -20.14 -5.52 26.13
N HIS A 501 -19.47 -6.56 25.64
CA HIS A 501 -18.72 -6.51 24.38
C HIS A 501 -19.66 -6.14 23.20
N PRO A 502 -19.21 -5.39 22.18
CA PRO A 502 -20.10 -4.93 21.10
C PRO A 502 -20.84 -6.05 20.36
N VAL A 503 -20.19 -7.21 20.19
CA VAL A 503 -20.77 -8.41 19.54
C VAL A 503 -22.03 -8.89 20.27
N ASN A 504 -22.02 -8.90 21.61
CA ASN A 504 -23.16 -9.31 22.44
C ASN A 504 -24.10 -8.13 22.83
N LYS A 505 -23.90 -6.92 22.28
CA LYS A 505 -24.71 -5.77 22.70
C LYS A 505 -26.16 -5.91 22.18
N LYS A 506 -27.13 -6.07 23.09
CA LYS A 506 -28.56 -5.95 22.76
C LYS A 506 -28.93 -4.48 22.50
N SER A 507 -29.85 -4.26 21.56
CA SER A 507 -30.33 -2.93 21.08
C SER A 507 -31.49 -2.43 21.93
N ASN A 508 -31.38 -1.24 22.52
CA ASN A 508 -32.47 -0.61 23.29
C ASN A 508 -33.27 0.38 22.43
N PRO A 509 -34.58 0.61 22.68
CA PRO A 509 -35.37 1.62 21.95
C PRO A 509 -34.79 3.05 22.04
N SER A 510 -34.10 3.35 23.15
CA SER A 510 -33.41 4.62 23.44
C SER A 510 -32.00 4.74 22.84
N ASP A 511 -31.47 3.70 22.21
CA ASP A 511 -30.18 3.76 21.53
C ASP A 511 -30.27 4.58 20.22
N SER A 512 -29.15 5.16 19.78
CA SER A 512 -29.13 6.02 18.60
C SER A 512 -29.55 5.27 17.35
N HIS A 513 -30.20 5.97 16.41
CA HIS A 513 -30.58 5.37 15.12
C HIS A 513 -29.35 4.82 14.36
N ILE A 514 -28.18 5.44 14.53
CA ILE A 514 -26.89 4.99 13.99
C ILE A 514 -26.50 3.66 14.65
N TRP A 515 -26.42 3.62 15.98
CA TRP A 515 -26.02 2.43 16.74
C TRP A 515 -26.95 1.23 16.47
N ARG A 516 -28.27 1.46 16.39
CA ARG A 516 -29.24 0.39 16.09
C ARG A 516 -29.12 -0.18 14.68
N ASN A 517 -28.77 0.63 13.68
CA ASN A 517 -28.53 0.11 12.32
C ASN A 517 -27.19 -0.62 12.24
N MET A 518 -26.18 -0.15 12.97
CA MET A 518 -24.92 -0.86 13.19
C MET A 518 -25.13 -2.23 13.85
N LEU A 519 -25.92 -2.32 14.93
CA LEU A 519 -26.21 -3.62 15.58
C LEU A 519 -26.99 -4.60 14.68
N LYS A 520 -27.84 -4.13 13.76
CA LYS A 520 -28.53 -5.00 12.80
C LYS A 520 -27.57 -5.68 11.83
N ILE A 521 -26.57 -4.95 11.33
CA ILE A 521 -25.66 -5.47 10.29
C ILE A 521 -24.49 -6.29 10.85
N ARG A 522 -24.28 -6.27 12.17
CA ARG A 522 -23.05 -6.75 12.82
C ARG A 522 -22.64 -8.18 12.45
N HIS A 523 -23.59 -9.09 12.20
CA HIS A 523 -23.31 -10.49 11.87
C HIS A 523 -22.47 -10.57 10.58
N LYS A 524 -22.99 -10.02 9.47
CA LYS A 524 -22.28 -9.89 8.17
C LYS A 524 -20.89 -9.23 8.27
N ALA A 525 -20.64 -8.45 9.32
CA ALA A 525 -19.38 -7.74 9.54
C ALA A 525 -18.39 -8.53 10.41
N GLU A 526 -18.80 -9.04 11.57
CA GLU A 526 -17.94 -9.84 12.47
C GLU A 526 -17.55 -11.20 11.84
N GLU A 527 -18.41 -11.79 10.99
CA GLU A 527 -18.08 -12.97 10.17
C GLU A 527 -16.83 -12.78 9.28
N ASN A 528 -16.47 -11.53 8.98
CA ASN A 528 -15.35 -11.17 8.11
C ASN A 528 -14.19 -10.49 8.85
N ILE A 529 -14.29 -10.31 10.17
CA ILE A 529 -13.24 -9.80 11.05
C ILE A 529 -12.62 -10.99 11.78
N ARG A 530 -11.32 -11.26 11.59
CA ARG A 530 -10.50 -12.05 12.52
C ARG A 530 -9.66 -11.09 13.38
N CYS A 531 -9.35 -11.44 14.62
CA CYS A 531 -8.29 -10.78 15.38
C CYS A 531 -7.03 -11.63 15.34
N GLU A 532 -5.91 -11.08 14.86
CA GLU A 532 -4.62 -11.75 15.04
C GLU A 532 -4.09 -11.47 16.44
N ILE A 533 -3.52 -12.49 17.08
CA ILE A 533 -3.05 -12.44 18.46
C ILE A 533 -1.61 -11.93 18.46
N GLN A 534 -1.35 -10.87 19.21
CA GLN A 534 -0.02 -10.38 19.56
C GLN A 534 0.09 -10.48 21.10
N LYS A 535 -0.08 -9.38 21.82
CA LYS A 535 -0.27 -9.35 23.29
C LYS A 535 -1.43 -10.15 23.87
N GLY A 536 -2.40 -10.61 23.08
CA GLY A 536 -3.60 -11.31 23.57
C GLY A 536 -4.57 -10.41 24.37
N ASN A 537 -4.62 -9.12 24.05
CA ASN A 537 -5.54 -8.15 24.67
C ASN A 537 -6.99 -8.25 24.16
N CYS A 538 -7.28 -9.01 23.11
CA CYS A 538 -8.64 -9.26 22.64
C CYS A 538 -9.44 -10.16 23.61
N SER A 539 -10.77 -10.10 23.53
CA SER A 539 -11.67 -10.83 24.42
C SER A 539 -11.82 -12.29 23.99
N PHE A 540 -11.34 -13.21 24.82
CA PHE A 540 -11.33 -14.66 24.56
C PHE A 540 -12.69 -15.20 24.08
N TRP A 541 -13.79 -14.75 24.68
CA TRP A 541 -15.13 -15.24 24.34
C TRP A 541 -15.81 -14.53 23.15
N TRP A 542 -15.42 -13.29 22.86
CA TRP A 542 -16.25 -12.37 22.04
C TRP A 542 -15.54 -11.70 20.87
N ASP A 543 -14.22 -11.82 20.76
CA ASP A 543 -13.48 -11.51 19.54
C ASP A 543 -13.21 -12.79 18.75
N ASN A 544 -13.20 -12.70 17.43
CA ASN A 544 -12.97 -13.84 16.53
C ASN A 544 -11.47 -14.04 16.31
N TRP A 545 -10.73 -14.54 17.30
CA TRP A 545 -9.29 -14.82 17.17
C TRP A 545 -9.02 -16.20 16.53
N THR A 546 -9.89 -17.19 16.80
CA THR A 546 -9.83 -18.54 16.22
C THR A 546 -10.15 -18.61 14.72
N GLY A 547 -10.64 -17.52 14.11
CA GLY A 547 -11.14 -17.50 12.74
C GLY A 547 -12.48 -18.21 12.53
N LYS A 548 -13.00 -18.94 13.53
CA LYS A 548 -14.29 -19.68 13.48
C LYS A 548 -15.51 -18.82 13.88
N GLY A 549 -15.28 -17.60 14.37
CA GLY A 549 -16.28 -16.73 15.00
C GLY A 549 -16.01 -16.53 16.49
N ALA A 550 -16.87 -15.74 17.16
CA ALA A 550 -16.81 -15.58 18.61
C ALA A 550 -17.18 -16.90 19.31
N LEU A 551 -16.28 -17.43 20.16
CA LEU A 551 -16.45 -18.72 20.84
C LEU A 551 -17.75 -18.83 21.64
N ALA A 552 -18.21 -17.73 22.26
CA ALA A 552 -19.49 -17.70 22.98
C ALA A 552 -20.73 -17.95 22.09
N ASN A 553 -20.65 -17.67 20.79
CA ASN A 553 -21.73 -18.00 19.83
C ASN A 553 -21.65 -19.46 19.35
N ILE A 554 -20.45 -20.04 19.33
CA ILE A 554 -20.19 -21.42 18.87
C ILE A 554 -20.62 -22.42 19.94
N LEU A 555 -20.26 -22.16 21.19
CA LEU A 555 -20.43 -23.08 22.31
C LEU A 555 -21.83 -23.09 22.94
N GLN A 556 -22.65 -22.07 22.66
CA GLN A 556 -24.07 -21.92 23.06
C GLN A 556 -24.43 -22.21 24.54
N GLY A 557 -23.46 -22.23 25.44
CA GLY A 557 -23.68 -22.43 26.88
C GLY A 557 -24.49 -21.29 27.50
N SER A 558 -25.45 -21.64 28.36
CA SER A 558 -26.34 -20.72 29.09
C SER A 558 -25.64 -19.97 30.26
N GLY A 559 -24.30 -19.93 30.27
CA GLY A 559 -23.48 -19.30 31.29
C GLY A 559 -23.20 -17.82 31.07
N ARG A 560 -22.83 -17.10 32.15
CA ARG A 560 -22.27 -15.74 32.06
C ARG A 560 -20.79 -15.82 31.68
N PHE A 561 -20.47 -15.77 30.39
CA PHE A 561 -19.09 -15.68 29.89
C PHE A 561 -18.29 -14.59 30.63
N SER A 562 -17.14 -14.97 31.17
CA SER A 562 -16.25 -14.12 31.97
C SER A 562 -15.60 -13.00 31.14
N LYS A 563 -15.02 -11.99 31.80
CA LYS A 563 -14.31 -10.89 31.12
C LYS A 563 -12.81 -11.18 30.92
N VAL A 564 -12.47 -12.43 30.58
CA VAL A 564 -11.08 -12.85 30.33
C VAL A 564 -10.60 -12.42 28.93
N GLN A 565 -9.31 -12.15 28.84
CA GLN A 565 -8.57 -11.81 27.63
C GLN A 565 -7.79 -13.05 27.14
N VAL A 566 -7.37 -13.07 25.86
CA VAL A 566 -6.64 -14.22 25.31
C VAL A 566 -5.33 -14.50 26.05
N LYS A 567 -4.60 -13.45 26.45
CA LYS A 567 -3.35 -13.55 27.22
C LYS A 567 -3.47 -14.26 28.57
N ASP A 568 -4.68 -14.33 29.15
CA ASP A 568 -4.90 -15.01 30.43
C ASP A 568 -4.62 -16.53 30.31
N PHE A 569 -4.62 -17.03 29.06
CA PHE A 569 -4.35 -18.40 28.64
C PHE A 569 -2.97 -18.58 27.96
N ILE A 570 -2.11 -17.54 27.97
CA ILE A 570 -0.76 -17.57 27.37
C ILE A 570 0.28 -17.40 28.48
N ILE A 571 1.35 -18.21 28.44
CA ILE A 571 2.51 -18.11 29.34
C ILE A 571 3.76 -18.27 28.48
N ASN A 572 4.76 -17.38 28.65
CA ASN A 572 6.03 -17.39 27.92
C ASN A 572 5.93 -17.41 26.37
N GLY A 573 4.78 -17.01 25.81
CA GLY A 573 4.50 -17.05 24.37
C GLY A 573 3.77 -18.31 23.91
N GLU A 574 3.48 -19.26 24.80
CA GLU A 574 2.82 -20.53 24.50
C GLU A 574 1.42 -20.64 25.11
N TRP A 575 0.55 -21.46 24.50
CA TRP A 575 -0.80 -21.74 24.99
C TRP A 575 -0.79 -22.61 26.25
N THR A 576 -1.41 -22.14 27.34
CA THR A 576 -1.55 -22.91 28.57
C THR A 576 -2.65 -23.97 28.43
N ILE A 577 -2.31 -25.13 27.89
CA ILE A 577 -3.24 -26.24 27.60
C ILE A 577 -4.12 -26.62 28.80
N VAL A 578 -3.58 -26.59 30.03
CA VAL A 578 -4.35 -26.84 31.27
C VAL A 578 -5.51 -25.85 31.41
N LYS A 579 -5.23 -24.53 31.39
CA LYS A 579 -6.26 -23.48 31.47
C LYS A 579 -7.27 -23.54 30.32
N LEU A 580 -6.87 -24.06 29.15
CA LEU A 580 -7.76 -24.22 28.00
C LEU A 580 -8.73 -25.40 28.18
N ASN A 581 -8.28 -26.52 28.77
CA ASN A 581 -9.17 -27.65 29.12
C ASN A 581 -10.30 -27.22 30.07
N ASP A 582 -10.02 -26.31 31.00
CA ASP A 582 -11.00 -25.81 31.98
C ASP A 582 -12.19 -25.04 31.33
N VAL A 583 -12.05 -24.61 30.06
CA VAL A 583 -13.03 -23.71 29.40
C VAL A 583 -13.40 -24.07 27.96
N LEU A 584 -12.66 -24.92 27.24
CA LEU A 584 -12.94 -25.32 25.86
C LEU A 584 -13.08 -26.84 25.71
N PRO A 585 -14.07 -27.33 24.92
CA PRO A 585 -14.10 -28.72 24.49
C PRO A 585 -12.87 -29.09 23.66
N VAL A 586 -12.39 -30.33 23.83
CA VAL A 586 -11.20 -30.89 23.16
C VAL A 586 -11.17 -30.62 21.64
N HIS A 587 -12.28 -30.83 20.93
CA HIS A 587 -12.40 -30.62 19.48
C HIS A 587 -12.21 -29.16 19.00
N ILE A 588 -12.17 -28.18 19.92
CA ILE A 588 -11.75 -26.80 19.64
C ILE A 588 -10.28 -26.61 20.02
N MET A 589 -9.82 -27.23 21.11
CA MET A 589 -8.44 -27.09 21.61
C MET A 589 -7.38 -27.48 20.58
N ASP A 590 -7.56 -28.58 19.84
CA ASP A 590 -6.63 -29.00 18.77
C ASP A 590 -6.41 -27.88 17.74
N SER A 591 -7.46 -27.11 17.46
CA SER A 591 -7.44 -25.96 16.54
C SER A 591 -7.09 -24.62 17.18
N VAL A 592 -6.85 -24.59 18.50
CA VAL A 592 -6.35 -23.43 19.25
C VAL A 592 -4.85 -23.57 19.52
N ALA A 593 -4.39 -24.77 19.92
CA ALA A 593 -2.97 -25.07 20.12
C ALA A 593 -2.14 -24.93 18.83
N GLN A 594 -2.77 -25.03 17.66
CA GLN A 594 -2.16 -24.80 16.33
C GLN A 594 -2.21 -23.33 15.87
N LEU A 595 -2.59 -22.38 16.72
CA LEU A 595 -2.60 -20.95 16.38
C LEU A 595 -1.32 -20.27 16.85
N ASP A 596 -0.57 -19.73 15.89
CA ASP A 596 0.61 -18.89 16.17
C ASP A 596 0.23 -17.70 17.08
N ILE A 597 1.08 -17.42 18.06
CA ILE A 597 1.05 -16.23 18.90
C ILE A 597 2.12 -15.27 18.37
N GLY A 598 1.73 -14.03 18.09
CA GLY A 598 2.62 -13.00 17.56
C GLY A 598 3.52 -12.33 18.61
N ASP A 599 4.01 -11.13 18.31
CA ASP A 599 4.93 -10.41 19.19
C ASP A 599 4.21 -9.93 20.48
N PRO A 600 4.65 -10.36 21.68
CA PRO A 600 4.09 -9.84 22.94
C PRO A 600 4.36 -8.35 23.17
N ASN A 601 5.09 -7.67 22.29
CA ASN A 601 5.31 -6.22 22.30
C ASN A 601 4.35 -5.44 21.38
N GLU A 602 3.64 -6.09 20.44
CA GLU A 602 2.64 -5.45 19.56
C GLU A 602 1.20 -5.60 20.09
N ASP A 603 0.27 -4.76 19.63
CA ASP A 603 -1.15 -4.83 20.03
C ASP A 603 -1.97 -5.66 19.03
N ASP A 604 -2.85 -6.53 19.53
CA ASP A 604 -3.73 -7.37 18.71
C ASP A 604 -4.48 -6.54 17.64
N PHE A 605 -4.33 -6.92 16.38
CA PHE A 605 -4.90 -6.20 15.24
C PHE A 605 -5.91 -7.05 14.45
N PRO A 606 -7.03 -6.45 14.01
CA PRO A 606 -8.03 -7.17 13.22
C PRO A 606 -7.71 -7.21 11.73
N VAL A 607 -7.83 -8.39 11.14
CA VAL A 607 -7.59 -8.67 9.72
C VAL A 607 -8.82 -9.18 8.99
N GLU A 608 -8.74 -9.08 7.66
CA GLU A 608 -9.61 -9.74 6.70
C GLU A 608 -9.18 -11.21 6.59
N ILE A 609 -10.10 -12.16 6.75
CA ILE A 609 -9.78 -13.58 6.90
C ILE A 609 -9.12 -14.14 5.62
N VAL A 610 -8.00 -14.84 5.77
CA VAL A 610 -7.24 -15.53 4.69
C VAL A 610 -8.17 -16.37 3.79
N GLN A 611 -9.07 -17.14 4.41
CA GLN A 611 -10.09 -17.95 3.74
C GLN A 611 -11.04 -17.11 2.85
N HIS A 612 -11.39 -15.88 3.25
CA HIS A 612 -12.20 -14.98 2.42
C HIS A 612 -11.44 -14.55 1.18
N VAL A 613 -10.23 -14.01 1.36
CA VAL A 613 -9.39 -13.49 0.27
C VAL A 613 -9.14 -14.58 -0.79
N PHE A 614 -8.70 -15.76 -0.36
CA PHE A 614 -8.22 -16.79 -1.27
C PHE A 614 -9.23 -17.83 -1.70
N ASN A 615 -10.36 -18.00 -1.01
CA ASN A 615 -11.17 -19.20 -1.20
C ASN A 615 -12.70 -18.97 -1.24
N SER A 616 -13.29 -18.17 -0.35
CA SER A 616 -14.75 -17.96 -0.27
C SER A 616 -15.27 -16.62 -0.80
N SER A 617 -14.40 -15.67 -1.19
CA SER A 617 -14.86 -14.49 -1.93
C SER A 617 -15.40 -14.86 -3.32
N LYS A 618 -16.38 -14.10 -3.85
CA LYS A 618 -16.90 -14.31 -5.22
C LYS A 618 -15.78 -14.27 -6.29
N ALA A 619 -14.72 -13.49 -6.06
CA ALA A 619 -13.56 -13.42 -6.95
C ALA A 619 -12.72 -14.71 -6.92
N ALA A 620 -12.42 -15.24 -5.73
CA ALA A 620 -11.74 -16.52 -5.58
C ALA A 620 -12.57 -17.67 -6.19
N ILE A 621 -13.87 -17.75 -5.87
CA ILE A 621 -14.78 -18.78 -6.38
C ILE A 621 -14.82 -18.77 -7.92
N PHE A 622 -14.82 -17.59 -8.55
CA PHE A 622 -14.75 -17.46 -10.01
C PHE A 622 -13.43 -18.01 -10.57
N ILE A 623 -12.28 -17.61 -10.00
CA ILE A 623 -10.96 -18.02 -10.50
C ILE A 623 -10.69 -19.51 -10.28
N TRP A 624 -10.95 -20.05 -9.09
CA TRP A 624 -10.76 -21.49 -8.80
C TRP A 624 -11.54 -22.39 -9.76
N ASN A 625 -12.82 -22.08 -10.01
CA ASN A 625 -13.60 -22.84 -10.99
C ASN A 625 -13.09 -22.64 -12.41
N ASN A 626 -12.73 -21.41 -12.81
CA ASN A 626 -12.38 -21.16 -14.21
C ASN A 626 -11.03 -21.76 -14.62
N ILE A 627 -10.06 -21.85 -13.70
CA ILE A 627 -8.80 -22.56 -13.93
C ILE A 627 -8.97 -24.07 -13.68
N GLY A 628 -9.57 -24.45 -12.55
CA GLY A 628 -9.66 -25.83 -12.07
C GLY A 628 -10.59 -26.75 -12.88
N ASN A 629 -11.67 -26.22 -13.47
CA ASN A 629 -12.56 -27.03 -14.31
C ASN A 629 -11.84 -27.66 -15.52
N ALA A 630 -10.75 -27.06 -16.00
CA ALA A 630 -9.93 -27.61 -17.09
C ALA A 630 -9.12 -28.86 -16.69
N PHE A 631 -8.93 -29.10 -15.39
CA PHE A 631 -8.39 -30.33 -14.81
C PHE A 631 -9.48 -31.18 -14.11
N GLY A 632 -10.77 -30.90 -14.36
CA GLY A 632 -11.90 -31.52 -13.66
C GLY A 632 -12.11 -31.08 -12.19
N ILE A 633 -11.25 -30.21 -11.65
CA ILE A 633 -11.26 -29.79 -10.24
C ILE A 633 -12.26 -28.65 -10.00
N LYS A 634 -13.54 -29.00 -9.85
CA LYS A 634 -14.61 -28.07 -9.40
C LYS A 634 -14.32 -27.53 -7.99
N HIS A 635 -14.55 -26.24 -7.74
CA HIS A 635 -14.33 -25.63 -6.41
C HIS A 635 -15.34 -26.12 -5.36
N GLN A 636 -14.88 -26.34 -4.12
CA GLN A 636 -15.70 -26.86 -3.01
C GLN A 636 -15.83 -25.91 -1.81
N GLN A 637 -15.25 -24.70 -1.84
CA GLN A 637 -15.30 -23.69 -0.76
C GLN A 637 -14.76 -24.14 0.63
N LYS A 638 -14.23 -25.36 0.75
CA LYS A 638 -13.49 -25.91 1.91
C LYS A 638 -12.30 -25.02 2.34
N PRO A 639 -11.72 -25.17 3.54
CA PRO A 639 -10.53 -24.42 3.96
C PRO A 639 -9.41 -24.48 2.92
N ILE A 640 -8.68 -23.37 2.72
CA ILE A 640 -7.67 -23.24 1.65
C ILE A 640 -6.61 -24.36 1.65
N ILE A 641 -6.21 -24.87 2.82
CA ILE A 641 -5.31 -26.02 2.96
C ILE A 641 -5.93 -27.30 2.34
N ALA A 642 -7.23 -27.54 2.54
CA ALA A 642 -7.94 -28.66 1.94
C ALA A 642 -8.20 -28.46 0.43
N THR A 643 -8.29 -27.22 -0.04
CA THR A 643 -8.25 -26.91 -1.48
C THR A 643 -6.89 -27.29 -2.07
N PHE A 644 -5.78 -26.86 -1.46
CA PHE A 644 -4.42 -27.20 -1.90
C PHE A 644 -4.15 -28.70 -1.90
N LYS A 645 -4.42 -29.38 -0.77
CA LYS A 645 -4.30 -30.84 -0.66
C LYS A 645 -4.99 -31.56 -1.81
N ARG A 646 -6.26 -31.25 -2.09
CA ARG A 646 -7.00 -31.89 -3.18
C ARG A 646 -6.35 -31.70 -4.57
N TRP A 647 -5.76 -30.54 -4.85
CA TRP A 647 -5.03 -30.34 -6.11
C TRP A 647 -3.76 -31.19 -6.16
N TRP A 648 -2.99 -31.23 -5.07
CA TRP A 648 -1.74 -31.98 -4.97
C TRP A 648 -1.93 -33.51 -4.87
N GLU A 649 -3.07 -33.96 -4.36
CA GLU A 649 -3.52 -35.35 -4.23
C GLU A 649 -4.30 -35.83 -5.47
N THR A 650 -4.51 -34.99 -6.49
CA THR A 650 -5.18 -35.39 -7.75
C THR A 650 -4.24 -36.25 -8.60
N THR A 651 -4.71 -37.43 -9.01
CA THR A 651 -3.96 -38.39 -9.83
C THR A 651 -3.50 -37.77 -11.15
N ALA A 652 -2.19 -37.74 -11.40
CA ALA A 652 -1.61 -37.14 -12.59
C ALA A 652 -1.20 -38.18 -13.64
N ASN A 653 -1.73 -38.07 -14.86
CA ASN A 653 -1.48 -39.02 -15.95
C ASN A 653 -0.05 -39.00 -16.53
N ASN A 654 0.75 -37.97 -16.20
CA ASN A 654 2.17 -37.83 -16.57
C ASN A 654 2.87 -36.76 -15.69
N LYS A 655 4.20 -36.62 -15.81
CA LYS A 655 5.01 -35.69 -15.01
C LYS A 655 4.68 -34.21 -15.23
N VAL A 656 4.32 -33.80 -16.45
CA VAL A 656 3.97 -32.40 -16.78
C VAL A 656 2.60 -32.05 -16.20
N HIS A 657 1.62 -32.95 -16.32
CA HIS A 657 0.32 -32.80 -15.67
C HIS A 657 0.47 -32.67 -14.14
N ASN A 658 1.32 -33.50 -13.50
CA ASN A 658 1.61 -33.36 -12.07
C ASN A 658 2.16 -31.96 -11.75
N GLN A 659 3.19 -31.50 -12.46
CA GLN A 659 3.77 -30.17 -12.22
C GLN A 659 2.75 -29.03 -12.40
N MET A 660 1.79 -29.14 -13.32
CA MET A 660 0.68 -28.18 -13.42
C MET A 660 -0.24 -28.20 -12.19
N LEU A 661 -0.61 -29.39 -11.70
CA LEU A 661 -1.42 -29.56 -10.49
C LEU A 661 -0.72 -29.02 -9.23
N GLN A 662 0.61 -29.14 -9.15
CA GLN A 662 1.40 -28.57 -8.04
C GLN A 662 1.47 -27.03 -8.09
N ILE A 663 1.67 -26.44 -9.28
CA ILE A 663 1.94 -25.00 -9.46
C ILE A 663 0.66 -24.15 -9.44
N ALA A 664 -0.41 -24.61 -10.10
CA ALA A 664 -1.63 -23.82 -10.30
C ALA A 664 -2.28 -23.27 -9.01
N PRO A 665 -2.39 -24.01 -7.88
CA PRO A 665 -2.91 -23.48 -6.62
C PRO A 665 -2.17 -22.24 -6.12
N THR A 666 -0.84 -22.27 -6.23
CA THR A 666 0.06 -21.19 -5.81
C THR A 666 -0.07 -19.98 -6.75
N THR A 667 -0.13 -20.20 -8.07
CA THR A 667 -0.35 -19.13 -9.06
C THR A 667 -1.70 -18.44 -8.88
N ILE A 668 -2.76 -19.20 -8.58
CA ILE A 668 -4.10 -18.66 -8.28
C ILE A 668 -4.06 -17.76 -7.04
N CYS A 669 -3.43 -18.22 -5.96
CA CYS A 669 -3.32 -17.42 -4.74
C CYS A 669 -2.45 -16.17 -4.94
N TRP A 670 -1.36 -16.26 -5.68
CA TRP A 670 -0.50 -15.11 -5.98
C TRP A 670 -1.23 -13.97 -6.68
N GLU A 671 -1.96 -14.24 -7.77
CA GLU A 671 -2.70 -13.20 -8.49
C GLU A 671 -3.91 -12.67 -7.70
N LEU A 672 -4.57 -13.51 -6.88
CA LEU A 672 -5.60 -13.06 -5.93
C LEU A 672 -5.02 -12.10 -4.86
N TRP A 673 -3.86 -12.42 -4.28
CA TRP A 673 -3.16 -11.57 -3.29
C TRP A 673 -2.74 -10.23 -3.90
N LYS A 674 -2.11 -10.29 -5.07
CA LYS A 674 -1.64 -9.14 -5.85
C LYS A 674 -2.80 -8.19 -6.18
N GLN A 675 -3.89 -8.69 -6.76
CA GLN A 675 -5.07 -7.87 -7.06
C GLN A 675 -5.76 -7.33 -5.81
N ARG A 676 -5.81 -8.09 -4.71
CA ARG A 676 -6.30 -7.60 -3.41
C ARG A 676 -5.47 -6.41 -2.95
N ASN A 677 -4.14 -6.52 -2.98
CA ASN A 677 -3.24 -5.47 -2.54
C ASN A 677 -3.30 -4.23 -3.45
N THR A 678 -3.33 -4.39 -4.77
CA THR A 678 -3.59 -3.30 -5.72
C THR A 678 -4.94 -2.62 -5.48
N CYS A 679 -5.98 -3.36 -5.08
CA CYS A 679 -7.27 -2.77 -4.66
C CYS A 679 -7.28 -2.12 -3.27
N LYS A 680 -6.34 -2.48 -2.38
CA LYS A 680 -6.28 -2.02 -0.98
C LYS A 680 -5.34 -0.82 -0.79
N TYR A 681 -4.23 -0.79 -1.54
CA TYR A 681 -3.13 0.16 -1.33
C TYR A 681 -2.88 1.09 -2.52
N GLU A 682 -3.33 0.74 -3.73
CA GLU A 682 -3.18 1.57 -4.94
C GLU A 682 -4.51 2.23 -5.37
N LYS A 683 -4.57 2.80 -6.58
CA LYS A 683 -5.73 3.55 -7.10
C LYS A 683 -6.87 2.65 -7.64
N GLN A 684 -6.72 1.32 -7.65
CA GLN A 684 -7.68 0.40 -8.27
C GLN A 684 -8.95 0.20 -7.40
N LYS A 685 -10.14 0.43 -7.99
CA LYS A 685 -11.42 0.44 -7.24
C LYS A 685 -12.19 -0.90 -7.22
N LYS A 686 -11.71 -1.93 -7.93
CA LYS A 686 -12.35 -3.25 -8.05
C LYS A 686 -11.36 -4.31 -8.57
N PHE A 687 -11.59 -5.58 -8.25
CA PHE A 687 -10.88 -6.70 -8.88
C PHE A 687 -11.15 -6.76 -10.39
N GLN A 688 -10.16 -7.18 -11.17
CA GLN A 688 -10.25 -7.37 -12.62
C GLN A 688 -10.27 -8.86 -12.98
N LEU A 689 -11.42 -9.53 -12.83
CA LEU A 689 -11.54 -11.00 -12.94
C LEU A 689 -10.95 -11.58 -14.25
N ASN A 690 -11.24 -10.96 -15.40
CA ASN A 690 -10.74 -11.42 -16.70
C ASN A 690 -9.22 -11.23 -16.85
N SER A 691 -8.66 -10.18 -16.23
CA SER A 691 -7.21 -9.94 -16.21
C SER A 691 -6.49 -10.95 -15.31
N MET A 692 -7.03 -11.27 -14.12
CA MET A 692 -6.52 -12.38 -13.29
C MET A 692 -6.52 -13.70 -14.06
N ARG A 693 -7.66 -14.05 -14.68
CA ARG A 693 -7.78 -15.28 -15.49
C ARG A 693 -6.67 -15.34 -16.54
N HIS A 694 -6.52 -14.27 -17.32
CA HIS A 694 -5.50 -14.20 -18.37
C HIS A 694 -4.09 -14.28 -17.81
N GLN A 695 -3.80 -13.61 -16.69
CA GLN A 695 -2.47 -13.63 -16.08
C GLN A 695 -2.11 -15.03 -15.55
N ILE A 696 -3.06 -15.71 -14.89
CA ILE A 696 -2.86 -17.07 -14.39
C ILE A 696 -2.69 -18.06 -15.55
N THR A 697 -3.56 -18.05 -16.56
CA THR A 697 -3.42 -18.97 -17.70
C THR A 697 -2.18 -18.68 -18.53
N TRP A 698 -1.77 -17.41 -18.68
CA TRP A 698 -0.50 -17.05 -19.32
C TRP A 698 0.71 -17.57 -18.53
N THR A 699 0.74 -17.40 -17.20
CA THR A 699 1.82 -17.92 -16.36
C THR A 699 1.93 -19.45 -16.42
N LEU A 700 0.79 -20.17 -16.42
CA LEU A 700 0.77 -21.62 -16.56
C LEU A 700 1.16 -22.08 -17.97
N LYS A 701 0.73 -21.38 -19.03
CA LYS A 701 1.19 -21.59 -20.42
C LYS A 701 2.71 -21.44 -20.54
N THR A 702 3.28 -20.38 -19.98
CA THR A 702 4.74 -20.17 -19.98
C THR A 702 5.48 -21.27 -19.22
N ALA A 703 4.93 -21.74 -18.10
CA ALA A 703 5.49 -22.90 -17.39
C ALA A 703 5.47 -24.18 -18.26
N ILE A 704 4.39 -24.45 -18.99
CA ILE A 704 4.29 -25.58 -19.93
C ILE A 704 5.32 -25.45 -21.06
N SER A 705 5.44 -24.27 -21.71
CA SER A 705 6.43 -24.03 -22.77
C SER A 705 7.89 -24.14 -22.31
N ASN A 706 8.17 -24.00 -21.01
CA ASN A 706 9.49 -24.26 -20.44
C ASN A 706 9.73 -25.76 -20.15
N MET A 707 8.68 -26.55 -19.98
CA MET A 707 8.74 -28.00 -19.71
C MET A 707 8.74 -28.84 -20.99
N VAL A 708 7.99 -28.40 -22.00
CA VAL A 708 7.75 -29.09 -23.28
C VAL A 708 7.99 -28.10 -24.42
N PRO A 709 8.79 -28.43 -25.46
CA PRO A 709 8.97 -27.54 -26.61
C PRO A 709 7.68 -27.41 -27.43
N GLY A 710 7.18 -26.19 -27.60
CA GLY A 710 6.04 -25.90 -28.48
C GLY A 710 5.35 -24.56 -28.19
N GLU A 711 4.62 -24.04 -29.19
CA GLU A 711 3.86 -22.79 -29.10
C GLU A 711 2.49 -22.97 -28.41
N TYR A 712 2.52 -23.17 -27.10
CA TYR A 712 1.30 -23.36 -26.29
C TYR A 712 0.64 -22.04 -25.86
N THR A 713 1.31 -20.90 -26.05
CA THR A 713 0.86 -19.58 -25.60
C THR A 713 -0.44 -19.13 -26.27
N GLN A 714 -0.68 -19.46 -27.54
CA GLN A 714 -1.91 -19.10 -28.26
C GLN A 714 -3.08 -20.07 -28.00
N MET A 715 -2.83 -21.28 -27.51
CA MET A 715 -3.86 -22.33 -27.39
C MET A 715 -4.92 -22.02 -26.32
N GLU A 716 -6.18 -22.38 -26.52
CA GLU A 716 -7.21 -22.19 -25.50
C GLU A 716 -6.97 -23.05 -24.25
N TRP A 717 -7.30 -22.52 -23.07
CA TRP A 717 -6.87 -23.11 -21.79
C TRP A 717 -7.37 -24.55 -21.57
N PRO A 718 -8.65 -24.90 -21.82
CA PRO A 718 -9.12 -26.28 -21.67
C PRO A 718 -8.46 -27.25 -22.66
N LEU A 719 -8.24 -26.81 -23.91
CA LEU A 719 -7.62 -27.63 -24.95
C LEU A 719 -6.14 -27.92 -24.63
N LEU A 720 -5.44 -26.94 -24.05
CA LEU A 720 -4.08 -27.14 -23.58
C LEU A 720 -4.01 -28.12 -22.39
N CYS A 721 -4.97 -28.05 -21.46
CA CYS A 721 -5.02 -28.98 -20.32
C CYS A 721 -5.24 -30.43 -20.79
N ASP A 722 -6.20 -30.66 -21.68
CA ASP A 722 -6.46 -31.97 -22.29
C ASP A 722 -5.23 -32.51 -23.04
N LYS A 723 -4.54 -31.67 -23.83
CA LYS A 723 -3.29 -32.07 -24.48
C LYS A 723 -2.17 -32.39 -23.48
N VAL A 724 -2.01 -31.59 -22.42
CA VAL A 724 -1.01 -31.82 -21.36
C VAL A 724 -1.30 -33.10 -20.59
N GLU A 725 -2.57 -33.40 -20.32
CA GLU A 725 -3.00 -34.63 -19.63
C GLU A 725 -2.70 -35.88 -20.45
N ARG A 726 -2.89 -35.81 -21.78
CA ARG A 726 -2.66 -36.92 -22.73
C ARG A 726 -1.20 -37.16 -23.14
N LEU A 727 -0.24 -36.31 -22.76
CA LEU A 727 1.17 -36.42 -23.19
C LEU A 727 1.74 -37.83 -22.95
N ARG A 728 2.27 -38.44 -24.02
CA ARG A 728 3.01 -39.72 -24.00
C ARG A 728 4.41 -39.49 -24.56
N PRO A 729 5.49 -39.65 -23.77
CA PRO A 729 6.84 -39.40 -24.25
C PRO A 729 7.33 -40.53 -25.17
N TYR A 730 7.64 -40.22 -26.42
CA TYR A 730 8.23 -41.19 -27.34
C TYR A 730 9.64 -41.60 -26.85
N GLN A 731 9.86 -42.91 -26.70
CA GLN A 731 11.11 -43.48 -26.19
C GLN A 731 11.95 -44.05 -27.33
N LYS A 732 13.08 -43.39 -27.61
CA LYS A 732 14.06 -43.81 -28.60
C LYS A 732 15.19 -44.58 -27.92
N TRP A 733 15.62 -45.66 -28.58
CA TRP A 733 16.77 -46.46 -28.18
C TRP A 733 17.98 -46.05 -29.01
N ILE A 734 19.14 -45.95 -28.38
CA ILE A 734 20.41 -45.57 -29.01
C ILE A 734 21.44 -46.62 -28.61
N GLN A 735 22.04 -47.28 -29.59
CA GLN A 735 23.20 -48.16 -29.37
C GLN A 735 24.44 -47.32 -29.08
N VAL A 736 25.24 -47.71 -28.11
CA VAL A 736 26.49 -47.05 -27.71
C VAL A 736 27.59 -48.10 -27.62
N THR A 737 28.62 -47.97 -28.43
CA THR A 737 29.86 -48.78 -28.37
C THR A 737 31.04 -47.84 -28.14
N TRP A 738 32.05 -48.27 -27.38
CA TRP A 738 33.31 -47.53 -27.28
C TRP A 738 34.13 -47.71 -28.57
N GLU A 739 34.40 -46.64 -29.31
CA GLU A 739 35.20 -46.68 -30.54
C GLU A 739 36.70 -46.58 -30.23
N SER A 740 37.56 -47.31 -30.95
CA SER A 740 39.01 -47.13 -30.85
C SER A 740 39.49 -45.83 -31.52
N PRO A 741 40.62 -45.24 -31.08
CA PRO A 741 41.20 -44.08 -31.75
C PRO A 741 41.82 -44.43 -33.11
N LEU A 742 41.98 -43.43 -33.97
CA LEU A 742 42.63 -43.57 -35.29
C LEU A 742 44.06 -44.11 -35.15
N ALA A 743 44.50 -44.87 -36.16
CA ALA A 743 45.84 -45.47 -36.19
C ALA A 743 46.95 -44.45 -35.87
N GLY A 744 47.80 -44.76 -34.89
CA GLY A 744 48.87 -43.87 -34.42
C GLY A 744 48.42 -42.74 -33.47
N THR A 745 47.17 -42.71 -33.05
CA THR A 745 46.66 -41.78 -32.02
C THR A 745 46.23 -42.50 -30.75
N ILE A 746 46.17 -41.76 -29.64
CA ILE A 746 45.83 -42.27 -28.30
C ILE A 746 44.50 -41.68 -27.84
N LYS A 747 43.70 -42.48 -27.13
CA LYS A 747 42.45 -42.06 -26.49
C LYS A 747 42.59 -42.09 -24.97
N VAL A 748 42.04 -41.08 -24.31
CA VAL A 748 42.07 -40.87 -22.87
C VAL A 748 40.63 -40.68 -22.38
N ASN A 749 40.00 -41.74 -21.90
CA ASN A 749 38.68 -41.67 -21.27
C ASN A 749 38.84 -41.26 -19.80
N THR A 750 38.13 -40.23 -19.32
CA THR A 750 38.26 -39.69 -17.95
C THR A 750 36.90 -39.41 -17.30
N ASP A 751 36.81 -39.59 -15.98
CA ASP A 751 35.61 -39.29 -15.18
C ASP A 751 35.97 -38.82 -13.76
N GLY A 752 35.03 -38.13 -13.10
CA GLY A 752 35.12 -37.62 -11.74
C GLY A 752 33.93 -38.04 -10.87
N SER A 753 34.20 -38.58 -9.68
CA SER A 753 33.19 -39.04 -8.73
C SER A 753 33.25 -38.25 -7.41
N PHE A 754 32.09 -37.82 -6.90
CA PHE A 754 31.97 -37.06 -5.66
C PHE A 754 30.76 -37.48 -4.83
N TYR A 755 30.97 -37.78 -3.54
CA TYR A 755 29.94 -38.19 -2.59
C TYR A 755 29.67 -37.11 -1.54
N LYS A 756 28.73 -36.20 -1.85
CA LYS A 756 28.42 -35.00 -1.05
C LYS A 756 28.18 -35.25 0.45
N GLU A 757 27.59 -36.38 0.81
CA GLU A 757 27.32 -36.75 2.22
C GLU A 757 28.58 -37.14 3.02
N SER A 758 29.69 -37.45 2.34
CA SER A 758 30.94 -37.92 2.95
C SER A 758 32.17 -37.09 2.60
N GLY A 759 32.02 -36.07 1.74
CA GLY A 759 33.11 -35.22 1.25
C GLY A 759 34.15 -35.92 0.37
N LYS A 760 33.98 -37.21 0.04
CA LYS A 760 34.97 -37.99 -0.71
C LYS A 760 34.89 -37.69 -2.20
N ALA A 761 36.04 -37.39 -2.80
CA ALA A 761 36.20 -37.11 -4.23
C ALA A 761 37.30 -37.98 -4.85
N GLY A 762 37.11 -38.41 -6.08
CA GLY A 762 38.03 -39.28 -6.79
C GLY A 762 37.99 -39.06 -8.30
N ILE A 763 39.16 -39.08 -8.94
CA ILE A 763 39.29 -39.01 -10.40
C ILE A 763 39.77 -40.34 -10.95
N GLY A 764 39.23 -40.73 -12.11
CA GLY A 764 39.55 -41.96 -12.80
C GLY A 764 39.77 -41.73 -14.29
N GLY A 765 40.54 -42.61 -14.92
CA GLY A 765 40.70 -42.59 -16.36
C GLY A 765 41.57 -43.71 -16.91
N VAL A 766 41.47 -43.92 -18.22
CA VAL A 766 42.15 -44.98 -18.97
C VAL A 766 42.68 -44.45 -20.29
N VAL A 767 43.93 -44.81 -20.60
CA VAL A 767 44.71 -44.42 -21.77
C VAL A 767 44.88 -45.64 -22.67
N ARG A 768 44.47 -45.52 -23.95
CA ARG A 768 44.43 -46.63 -24.91
C ARG A 768 45.09 -46.28 -26.25
N ASN A 769 45.74 -47.27 -26.86
CA ASN A 769 46.26 -47.17 -28.24
C ASN A 769 45.13 -47.37 -29.29
N SER A 770 45.47 -47.26 -30.57
CA SER A 770 44.57 -47.52 -31.71
C SER A 770 44.00 -48.95 -31.81
N GLN A 771 44.61 -49.90 -31.12
CA GLN A 771 44.22 -51.32 -31.04
C GLN A 771 43.33 -51.60 -29.81
N GLY A 772 43.05 -50.59 -28.97
CA GLY A 772 42.30 -50.73 -27.73
C GLY A 772 43.08 -51.38 -26.58
N ASP A 773 44.40 -51.53 -26.69
CA ASP A 773 45.26 -51.98 -25.59
C ASP A 773 45.45 -50.89 -24.54
N LEU A 774 45.70 -51.32 -23.30
CA LEU A 774 45.99 -50.44 -22.18
C LEU A 774 47.41 -49.89 -22.30
N ILE A 775 47.56 -48.57 -22.31
CA ILE A 775 48.84 -47.88 -22.13
C ILE A 775 49.03 -47.54 -20.64
N ALA A 776 47.99 -47.00 -20.02
CA ALA A 776 47.93 -46.73 -18.58
C ALA A 776 46.49 -46.56 -18.12
N ALA A 777 46.24 -46.67 -16.81
CA ALA A 777 45.03 -46.17 -16.17
C ALA A 777 45.36 -45.55 -14.81
N PHE A 778 44.45 -44.71 -14.30
CA PHE A 778 44.61 -44.04 -13.02
C PHE A 778 43.33 -44.07 -12.18
N SER A 779 43.50 -44.15 -10.86
CA SER A 779 42.44 -44.02 -9.86
C SER A 779 43.04 -43.26 -8.67
N ILE A 780 42.59 -42.02 -8.45
CA ILE A 780 43.27 -41.07 -7.56
C ILE A 780 42.27 -40.34 -6.68
N HIS A 781 42.31 -40.59 -5.37
CA HIS A 781 41.57 -39.80 -4.38
C HIS A 781 42.06 -38.34 -4.38
N ILE A 782 41.14 -37.38 -4.34
CA ILE A 782 41.44 -35.94 -4.29
C ILE A 782 40.57 -35.22 -3.25
N SER A 783 40.93 -33.98 -2.90
CA SER A 783 40.05 -33.06 -2.16
C SER A 783 39.33 -32.13 -3.14
N CYS A 784 38.01 -32.04 -3.00
CA CYS A 784 37.12 -31.19 -3.80
C CYS A 784 35.70 -31.18 -3.20
N ASP A 785 35.05 -30.03 -3.18
CA ASP A 785 33.69 -29.86 -2.62
C ASP A 785 32.59 -29.79 -3.71
N ASP A 786 32.99 -29.81 -4.99
CA ASP A 786 32.11 -29.70 -6.16
C ASP A 786 32.39 -30.78 -7.21
N HIS A 787 31.33 -31.39 -7.75
CA HIS A 787 31.35 -32.48 -8.74
C HIS A 787 31.99 -32.05 -10.08
N THR A 788 31.59 -30.89 -10.59
CA THR A 788 32.06 -30.31 -11.86
C THR A 788 33.57 -30.04 -11.80
N ILE A 789 34.07 -29.57 -10.66
CA ILE A 789 35.52 -29.40 -10.45
C ILE A 789 36.26 -30.75 -10.37
N VAL A 790 35.64 -31.83 -9.87
CA VAL A 790 36.24 -33.19 -9.90
C VAL A 790 36.35 -33.71 -11.34
N GLU A 791 35.31 -33.58 -12.16
CA GLU A 791 35.34 -33.93 -13.59
C GLU A 791 36.44 -33.14 -14.33
N ALA A 792 36.52 -31.83 -14.11
CA ALA A 792 37.56 -30.98 -14.72
C ALA A 792 38.98 -31.40 -14.30
N LYS A 793 39.18 -31.80 -13.03
CA LYS A 793 40.47 -32.31 -12.53
C LYS A 793 40.83 -33.68 -13.16
N ALA A 794 39.85 -34.50 -13.53
CA ALA A 794 40.10 -35.76 -14.23
C ALA A 794 40.65 -35.51 -15.65
N ALA A 795 40.05 -34.57 -16.38
CA ALA A 795 40.55 -34.11 -17.69
C ALA A 795 41.96 -33.50 -17.59
N GLU A 796 42.19 -32.61 -16.59
CA GLU A 796 43.51 -32.02 -16.34
C GLU A 796 44.57 -33.11 -16.10
N PHE A 797 44.27 -34.09 -15.25
CA PHE A 797 45.22 -35.17 -14.94
C PHE A 797 45.50 -36.07 -16.14
N GLY A 798 44.46 -36.51 -16.86
CA GLY A 798 44.61 -37.39 -18.03
C GLY A 798 45.41 -36.73 -19.16
N GLY A 799 45.11 -35.46 -19.47
CA GLY A 799 45.87 -34.68 -20.44
C GLY A 799 47.31 -34.44 -20.01
N LYS A 800 47.53 -34.08 -18.73
CA LYS A 800 48.87 -33.88 -18.17
C LYS A 800 49.71 -35.15 -18.21
N TRP A 801 49.14 -36.30 -17.85
CA TRP A 801 49.84 -37.58 -17.91
C TRP A 801 50.30 -37.89 -19.33
N CYS A 802 49.44 -37.70 -20.34
CA CYS A 802 49.81 -37.94 -21.73
C CYS A 802 50.90 -36.99 -22.23
N SER A 803 50.80 -35.70 -21.90
CA SER A 803 51.83 -34.69 -22.18
C SER A 803 53.19 -35.07 -21.58
N GLN A 804 53.21 -35.51 -20.31
CA GLN A 804 54.45 -35.89 -19.61
C GLN A 804 55.07 -37.21 -20.11
N ASN A 805 54.31 -38.07 -20.79
CA ASN A 805 54.81 -39.30 -21.42
C ASN A 805 55.10 -39.12 -22.93
N GLY A 806 55.21 -37.85 -23.40
CA GLY A 806 55.65 -37.53 -24.77
C GLY A 806 54.55 -37.56 -25.84
N TYR A 807 53.29 -37.74 -25.48
CA TYR A 807 52.19 -37.83 -26.45
C TYR A 807 51.68 -36.43 -26.84
N THR A 808 51.80 -36.11 -28.14
CA THR A 808 51.53 -34.77 -28.72
C THR A 808 50.39 -34.77 -29.77
N ASN A 809 49.59 -35.83 -29.79
CA ASN A 809 48.34 -35.94 -30.57
C ASN A 809 47.44 -37.03 -29.97
N PHE A 810 46.51 -36.65 -29.10
CA PHE A 810 45.59 -37.58 -28.42
C PHE A 810 44.18 -36.99 -28.25
N SER A 811 43.18 -37.83 -28.00
CA SER A 811 41.80 -37.42 -27.71
C SER A 811 41.43 -37.64 -26.24
N ILE A 812 40.92 -36.61 -25.57
CA ILE A 812 40.30 -36.71 -24.25
C ILE A 812 38.79 -36.90 -24.44
N GLU A 813 38.22 -37.90 -23.79
CA GLU A 813 36.78 -38.19 -23.78
C GLU A 813 36.20 -38.14 -22.37
N LEU A 814 35.07 -37.43 -22.24
CA LEU A 814 34.29 -37.27 -21.02
C LEU A 814 32.79 -37.42 -21.36
N ASP A 815 31.98 -37.94 -20.44
CA ASP A 815 30.51 -37.91 -20.56
C ASP A 815 29.86 -36.64 -19.97
N SER A 816 30.63 -35.81 -19.27
CA SER A 816 30.20 -34.47 -18.86
C SER A 816 30.28 -33.48 -20.02
N LYS A 817 29.15 -33.25 -20.70
CA LYS A 817 29.07 -32.26 -21.79
C LYS A 817 29.41 -30.84 -21.32
N ILE A 818 29.15 -30.52 -20.05
CA ILE A 818 29.47 -29.20 -19.47
C ILE A 818 30.99 -28.97 -19.49
N ILE A 819 31.78 -29.95 -19.03
CA ILE A 819 33.24 -29.86 -19.07
C ILE A 819 33.77 -29.85 -20.51
N VAL A 820 33.20 -30.64 -21.42
CA VAL A 820 33.59 -30.61 -22.84
C VAL A 820 33.38 -29.22 -23.44
N ASN A 821 32.20 -28.60 -23.26
CA ASN A 821 31.92 -27.23 -23.71
C ASN A 821 32.90 -26.21 -23.10
N MET A 822 33.21 -26.32 -21.80
CA MET A 822 34.15 -25.41 -21.11
C MET A 822 35.60 -25.57 -21.58
N LEU A 823 36.01 -26.77 -22.03
CA LEU A 823 37.36 -27.02 -22.53
C LEU A 823 37.55 -26.55 -23.99
N THR A 824 36.47 -26.47 -24.79
CA THR A 824 36.53 -26.02 -26.20
C THR A 824 36.24 -24.53 -26.38
N ASP A 825 35.12 -24.02 -25.89
CA ASP A 825 34.57 -22.70 -26.30
C ASP A 825 34.00 -21.84 -25.16
N GLU A 826 33.49 -22.43 -24.07
CA GLU A 826 32.79 -21.68 -23.01
C GLU A 826 33.73 -21.24 -21.87
N ASN A 827 33.74 -19.94 -21.57
CA ASN A 827 34.55 -19.37 -20.51
C ASN A 827 33.77 -19.35 -19.17
N PRO A 828 34.12 -20.17 -18.16
CA PRO A 828 33.28 -20.35 -16.98
C PRO A 828 33.28 -19.13 -16.04
N ASN A 829 32.12 -18.85 -15.46
CA ASN A 829 31.89 -17.72 -14.54
C ASN A 829 32.47 -17.93 -13.13
N ASP A 830 32.65 -19.19 -12.69
CA ASP A 830 33.24 -19.49 -11.38
C ASP A 830 34.78 -19.51 -11.46
N MET A 831 35.43 -18.84 -10.51
CA MET A 831 36.90 -18.65 -10.53
C MET A 831 37.68 -19.91 -10.10
N GLN A 832 37.08 -20.85 -9.35
CA GLN A 832 37.76 -22.08 -8.96
C GLN A 832 37.79 -23.08 -10.13
N ILE A 833 36.66 -23.32 -10.78
CA ILE A 833 36.62 -24.21 -11.95
C ILE A 833 37.42 -23.61 -13.12
N LYS A 834 37.37 -22.29 -13.31
CA LYS A 834 38.18 -21.59 -14.32
C LYS A 834 39.66 -21.89 -14.19
N LYS A 835 40.22 -21.86 -12.97
CA LYS A 835 41.62 -22.22 -12.72
C LYS A 835 41.96 -23.68 -13.05
N VAL A 836 41.00 -24.59 -13.18
CA VAL A 836 41.22 -25.97 -13.65
C VAL A 836 41.11 -26.03 -15.17
N ILE A 837 40.06 -25.44 -15.74
CA ILE A 837 39.83 -25.35 -17.18
C ILE A 837 41.00 -24.66 -17.90
N ASP A 838 41.47 -23.50 -17.42
CA ASP A 838 42.60 -22.77 -18.01
C ASP A 838 43.88 -23.63 -18.07
N ARG A 839 44.13 -24.48 -17.06
CA ARG A 839 45.28 -25.42 -17.02
C ARG A 839 45.09 -26.59 -17.99
N ALA A 840 43.92 -27.20 -18.01
CA ALA A 840 43.61 -28.29 -18.92
C ALA A 840 43.65 -27.82 -20.39
N SER A 841 43.00 -26.70 -20.72
CA SER A 841 43.00 -26.11 -22.05
C SER A 841 44.38 -25.61 -22.50
N LEU A 842 45.28 -25.21 -21.59
CA LEU A 842 46.68 -24.95 -21.92
C LEU A 842 47.41 -26.22 -22.38
N ILE A 843 47.27 -27.32 -21.64
CA ILE A 843 47.86 -28.62 -22.00
C ILE A 843 47.31 -29.07 -23.36
N ILE A 844 45.98 -29.04 -23.54
CA ILE A 844 45.29 -29.43 -24.79
C ILE A 844 45.84 -28.64 -25.99
N LYS A 845 46.05 -27.32 -25.85
CA LYS A 845 46.63 -26.47 -26.90
C LYS A 845 48.10 -26.80 -27.18
N GLN A 846 48.89 -27.11 -26.15
CA GLN A 846 50.30 -27.49 -26.30
C GLN A 846 50.47 -28.87 -26.97
N THR A 847 49.64 -29.85 -26.61
CA THR A 847 49.71 -31.23 -27.13
C THR A 847 48.77 -31.50 -28.30
N ARG A 848 48.24 -30.45 -28.95
CA ARG A 848 47.28 -30.50 -30.07
C ARG A 848 46.12 -31.49 -29.83
N ALA A 849 45.72 -31.69 -28.59
CA ALA A 849 44.75 -32.70 -28.22
C ALA A 849 43.34 -32.28 -28.68
N THR A 850 42.48 -33.26 -28.89
CA THR A 850 41.05 -33.02 -29.14
C THR A 850 40.24 -33.40 -27.90
N VAL A 851 39.21 -32.63 -27.57
CA VAL A 851 38.25 -32.98 -26.50
C VAL A 851 36.94 -33.39 -27.15
N ARG A 852 36.35 -34.50 -26.69
CA ARG A 852 35.09 -35.04 -27.22
C ARG A 852 34.16 -35.47 -26.09
N HIS A 853 32.86 -35.37 -26.35
CA HIS A 853 31.82 -35.92 -25.48
C HIS A 853 31.50 -37.35 -25.89
N CYS A 854 31.76 -38.33 -25.02
CA CYS A 854 31.22 -39.69 -25.14
C CYS A 854 29.91 -39.82 -24.36
N PHE A 855 29.16 -40.90 -24.55
CA PHE A 855 28.06 -41.23 -23.64
C PHE A 855 28.60 -42.00 -22.43
N ARG A 856 27.97 -41.87 -21.25
CA ARG A 856 28.38 -42.58 -20.01
C ARG A 856 28.52 -44.08 -20.20
N GLU A 857 27.66 -44.66 -21.03
CA GLU A 857 27.65 -46.07 -21.40
C GLU A 857 28.92 -46.50 -22.17
N GLY A 858 29.70 -45.56 -22.72
CA GLY A 858 31.03 -45.76 -23.29
C GLY A 858 32.18 -45.12 -22.48
N ASN A 859 31.92 -44.63 -21.26
CA ASN A 859 32.93 -44.10 -20.33
C ASN A 859 33.11 -45.00 -19.08
N GLN A 860 32.53 -46.20 -19.08
CA GLN A 860 32.31 -47.03 -17.89
C GLN A 860 33.60 -47.41 -17.13
N VAL A 861 34.73 -47.59 -17.83
CA VAL A 861 36.02 -47.88 -17.19
C VAL A 861 36.53 -46.68 -16.37
N ALA A 862 36.37 -45.46 -16.88
CA ALA A 862 36.77 -44.25 -16.17
C ALA A 862 35.86 -44.02 -14.93
N ASP A 863 34.55 -44.18 -15.10
CA ASP A 863 33.54 -44.13 -14.02
C ASP A 863 33.83 -45.15 -12.90
N CYS A 864 34.20 -46.38 -13.27
CA CYS A 864 34.58 -47.42 -12.32
C CYS A 864 35.85 -47.04 -11.53
N LEU A 865 36.87 -46.48 -12.21
CA LEU A 865 38.11 -46.05 -11.58
C LEU A 865 37.94 -44.77 -10.71
N ALA A 866 37.03 -43.87 -11.09
CA ALA A 866 36.70 -42.67 -10.32
C ALA A 866 35.94 -43.03 -9.03
N LYS A 867 34.99 -43.97 -9.09
CA LYS A 867 34.31 -44.51 -7.89
C LYS A 867 35.23 -45.34 -7.01
N LEU A 868 36.20 -46.07 -7.58
CA LEU A 868 37.22 -46.74 -6.77
C LEU A 868 38.05 -45.71 -5.98
N ALA A 869 38.39 -44.58 -6.59
CA ALA A 869 39.13 -43.50 -5.95
C ALA A 869 38.39 -42.83 -4.77
N THR A 870 37.05 -42.89 -4.69
CA THR A 870 36.30 -42.41 -3.51
C THR A 870 36.21 -43.44 -2.38
N THR A 871 36.52 -44.71 -2.66
CA THR A 871 36.55 -45.78 -1.64
C THR A 871 37.96 -46.08 -1.14
N THR A 872 39.00 -45.88 -1.96
CA THR A 872 40.41 -46.02 -1.57
C THR A 872 41.11 -44.67 -1.48
N ASN A 873 41.57 -44.26 -0.29
CA ASN A 873 42.35 -43.04 -0.05
C ASN A 873 43.81 -43.13 -0.57
N GLN A 874 44.02 -43.66 -1.78
CA GLN A 874 45.32 -43.89 -2.39
C GLN A 874 45.37 -43.36 -3.82
N ARG A 875 46.56 -42.96 -4.26
CA ARG A 875 46.86 -42.70 -5.67
C ARG A 875 47.35 -44.00 -6.30
N ARG A 876 46.62 -44.52 -7.27
CA ARG A 876 46.99 -45.74 -8.02
C ARG A 876 47.15 -45.41 -9.50
N LEU A 877 48.24 -45.92 -10.07
CA LEU A 877 48.50 -45.99 -11.51
C LEU A 877 48.60 -47.46 -11.88
N TYR A 878 48.12 -47.80 -13.07
CA TYR A 878 48.07 -49.15 -13.60
C TYR A 878 48.72 -49.15 -14.98
N HIS A 879 49.68 -50.04 -15.22
CA HIS A 879 50.45 -50.12 -16.46
C HIS A 879 50.21 -51.42 -17.24
N SER A 880 49.57 -52.42 -16.64
CA SER A 880 49.14 -53.65 -17.32
C SER A 880 47.69 -54.04 -17.02
N LEU A 881 47.11 -54.84 -17.92
CA LEU A 881 45.75 -55.40 -17.80
C LEU A 881 45.64 -56.37 -16.60
N GLN A 882 46.77 -56.84 -16.07
CA GLN A 882 46.89 -57.70 -14.90
C GLN A 882 46.69 -56.90 -13.60
N GLU A 883 47.16 -55.66 -13.53
CA GLU A 883 47.04 -54.79 -12.35
C GLU A 883 45.64 -54.15 -12.21
N LEU A 884 44.86 -54.08 -13.30
CA LEU A 884 43.53 -53.47 -13.26
C LEU A 884 42.56 -54.22 -12.32
N PRO A 885 41.81 -53.51 -11.44
CA PRO A 885 40.79 -54.09 -10.58
C PRO A 885 39.74 -54.85 -11.38
N SER A 886 39.26 -56.00 -10.87
CA SER A 886 38.40 -56.94 -11.61
C SER A 886 37.21 -56.30 -12.33
N ASN A 887 36.53 -55.34 -11.71
CA ASN A 887 35.39 -54.63 -12.31
C ASN A 887 35.84 -53.75 -13.48
N ALA A 888 36.87 -52.92 -13.30
CA ALA A 888 37.42 -52.07 -14.35
C ALA A 888 38.04 -52.89 -15.49
N LYS A 889 38.66 -54.03 -15.17
CA LYS A 889 39.21 -55.00 -16.12
C LYS A 889 38.11 -55.68 -16.96
N GLY A 890 37.00 -56.06 -16.34
CA GLY A 890 35.83 -56.60 -17.04
C GLY A 890 35.26 -55.59 -18.02
N LEU A 891 34.97 -54.37 -17.57
CA LEU A 891 34.51 -53.26 -18.42
C LEU A 891 35.51 -52.95 -19.55
N PHE A 892 36.81 -52.99 -19.27
CA PHE A 892 37.86 -52.79 -20.29
C PHE A 892 37.82 -53.86 -21.39
N LEU A 893 37.56 -55.12 -21.04
CA LEU A 893 37.41 -56.20 -22.01
C LEU A 893 36.13 -56.05 -22.84
N LEU A 894 35.03 -55.57 -22.25
CA LEU A 894 33.80 -55.28 -23.00
C LEU A 894 34.01 -54.17 -24.05
N ASP A 895 34.69 -53.07 -23.68
CA ASP A 895 35.10 -52.01 -24.61
C ASP A 895 35.98 -52.59 -25.74
N LYS A 896 37.00 -53.39 -25.38
CA LYS A 896 37.94 -53.98 -26.36
C LYS A 896 37.26 -55.02 -27.28
N TRP A 897 36.24 -55.72 -26.81
CA TRP A 897 35.39 -56.61 -27.62
C TRP A 897 34.28 -55.87 -28.39
N GLN A 898 34.23 -54.53 -28.34
CA GLN A 898 33.25 -53.69 -29.03
C GLN A 898 31.78 -54.02 -28.66
N LEU A 899 31.54 -54.52 -27.44
CA LEU A 899 30.20 -54.94 -27.04
C LEU A 899 29.28 -53.72 -26.85
N PRO A 900 28.12 -53.65 -27.54
CA PRO A 900 27.23 -52.50 -27.46
C PRO A 900 26.45 -52.43 -26.14
N SER A 901 26.42 -51.25 -25.55
CA SER A 901 25.45 -50.83 -24.53
C SER A 901 24.22 -50.17 -25.17
N ILE A 902 23.12 -50.09 -24.41
CA ILE A 902 21.85 -49.51 -24.87
C ILE A 902 21.49 -48.30 -23.99
N ARG A 903 21.32 -47.13 -24.62
CA ARG A 903 20.86 -45.90 -23.98
C ARG A 903 19.42 -45.57 -24.37
N THR A 904 18.58 -45.24 -23.39
CA THR A 904 17.23 -44.70 -23.62
C THR A 904 17.24 -43.17 -23.71
N LYS A 905 16.45 -42.61 -24.63
CA LYS A 905 16.28 -41.16 -24.77
C LYS A 905 14.83 -40.82 -25.12
N TYR A 906 14.19 -39.99 -24.30
CA TYR A 906 12.88 -39.43 -24.64
C TYR A 906 13.04 -38.31 -25.68
N GLU A 907 12.30 -38.41 -26.79
CA GLU A 907 12.46 -37.49 -27.91
C GLU A 907 11.61 -36.22 -27.72
N LYS A 908 12.27 -35.12 -27.33
CA LYS A 908 11.59 -33.87 -26.93
C LYS A 908 10.77 -33.18 -28.03
N SER A 909 10.87 -33.60 -29.29
CA SER A 909 10.08 -33.07 -30.41
C SER A 909 8.77 -33.82 -30.65
N ASN A 910 8.66 -35.08 -30.21
CA ASN A 910 7.54 -35.97 -30.50
C ASN A 910 6.87 -36.49 -29.21
N PHE A 911 6.07 -35.63 -28.57
CA PHE A 911 5.25 -35.98 -27.40
C PHE A 911 3.78 -36.33 -27.74
N PHE A 912 3.44 -36.29 -29.03
CA PHE A 912 2.10 -36.61 -29.54
C PHE A 912 2.20 -37.84 -30.44
N VAL A 913 1.66 -38.96 -29.97
CA VAL A 913 1.17 -40.02 -30.85
C VAL A 913 -0.21 -39.56 -31.36
N SER A 914 -0.50 -39.82 -32.64
CA SER A 914 -1.78 -39.54 -33.31
C SER A 914 -2.94 -40.33 -32.71
#